data_AF-B0CZC8-F1
#
_entry.id   AF-B0CZC8-F1
#
_cell.length_a   1.000
_cell.length_b   1.000
_cell.length_c   1.000
_cell.angle_alpha   90.00
_cell.angle_beta   90.00
_cell.angle_gamma   90.00
#
_symmetry.space_group_name_H-M   'P 1'
#
loop_
_entity.id
_entity.type
_entity.pdbx_description
1 polymer ?
#
loop_
_entity_poly.entity_id
_entity_poly.type
_entity_poly.pdbx_seq_one_letter_code
_entity_poly.pdbx_strand_id
1 'polypeptide(L)'
;MKRNLDVDAGDSQISKAVKRPKVDASNKTIANQSITTESLQQLLDLSQLSDDESVTARFEVLAGALLNDHHLVLKCGDVETKFQILELEFYLRIPGCHEDPFTHGSEEQKVSGRWYFHRAPRQSTNSNLNSTSLTEYRTGSRKGLDLTFGGPPQPVAATSDSAPASITSSTPGPSVAASRGKETRGGILLRSIRKLGPNTQVISGPSLLVDQILSLSRAASVAEFVETKLAGDTSAFLPDANTATDAPSVKLYFKHSPSKAQPGSLAGFFKGGESHSSGSKIYKSPRIGLDLSHPGTTGPEVKPLHSRIRFLPRRYRYFTHPSELVANGRAQTFLGIVYSRIPSDIDKGLKDRKMLAEVVRLSGMKEGTATKYLADFVGGRAGGAKLLEDFIGAWFKLGSSSFRSCYVWYLNFAFDGHRRMNKRALDADDIQVAAVAKKSKVNQGFNVQASDQTVTSNDGHNQLTSITEESLQQLLDFSHLSDEQCIKARFDVVANTLLRDFHLVLKCENVETEFQILELEFYLQKAGCHEDPYTHGGEEQKICGRWYFHRPPRRSADSNRSATSLTDYYRGGSRKGMDVTIGGPSPSITTTSPYFTPSATTPSAPGPSDLSSSQELPPLPRGGILLRSIRKLGPKPQVISGPSLLVDQILLLSGAASISELVETKWAGERTAFLHSAIPGADAPSFKLYLKHSPHSPSLKIYNSPRIGLDLSHPGTTGPEVKPLHSRIRFLPKRYRYFTNPSELVANGRTQTFLGVLYSCISSDLDQSLKDKKAVAEVVRLSGMKEGTVTRYIADYAAGRAGGARTLAGFVGPKGKGAASSPSTYLKMMGAISAL
;
A
#
# COMPACT_ATOMS: atom_id res chain seq x y z
N MET A 1 -59.79 4.09 -35.95
CA MET A 1 -61.03 4.79 -35.53
C MET A 1 -61.36 4.37 -34.10
N LYS A 2 -62.14 5.15 -33.33
CA LYS A 2 -62.41 4.88 -31.90
C LYS A 2 -63.33 3.66 -31.68
N ARG A 3 -63.03 2.85 -30.67
CA ARG A 3 -63.97 2.61 -29.55
C ARG A 3 -63.28 1.97 -28.34
N ASN A 4 -63.63 2.44 -27.15
CA ASN A 4 -63.43 1.72 -25.89
C ASN A 4 -64.57 0.68 -25.74
N LEU A 5 -64.39 -0.27 -24.83
CA LEU A 5 -65.40 -0.61 -23.83
C LEU A 5 -64.71 -1.28 -22.63
N ASP A 6 -65.39 -1.28 -21.49
CA ASP A 6 -64.82 -1.50 -20.15
C ASP A 6 -65.49 -2.68 -19.41
N VAL A 7 -64.77 -3.21 -18.42
CA VAL A 7 -65.27 -3.79 -17.15
C VAL A 7 -66.30 -4.93 -17.19
N ASP A 8 -65.85 -6.13 -16.79
CA ASP A 8 -66.23 -6.81 -15.53
C ASP A 8 -65.36 -8.09 -15.41
N ALA A 9 -65.22 -8.83 -14.31
CA ALA A 9 -65.18 -8.63 -12.85
C ALA A 9 -65.32 -10.03 -12.23
N GLY A 10 -64.63 -10.29 -11.11
CA GLY A 10 -64.53 -11.62 -10.48
C GLY A 10 -63.08 -12.17 -10.55
N ASP A 11 -62.48 -12.70 -9.48
CA ASP A 11 -63.03 -13.10 -8.17
C ASP A 11 -62.09 -12.66 -7.01
N SER A 12 -62.43 -12.99 -5.75
CA SER A 12 -61.91 -12.35 -4.54
C SER A 12 -61.22 -13.31 -3.54
N GLN A 13 -60.43 -12.71 -2.63
CA GLN A 13 -59.77 -13.32 -1.45
C GLN A 13 -58.67 -14.37 -1.79
N ILE A 14 -57.46 -14.32 -1.23
CA ILE A 14 -57.11 -14.34 0.19
C ILE A 14 -55.74 -13.69 0.40
N SER A 15 -55.58 -12.79 1.37
CA SER A 15 -54.29 -12.60 2.05
C SER A 15 -54.47 -12.11 3.49
N LYS A 16 -53.88 -12.83 4.46
CA LYS A 16 -53.89 -12.42 5.88
C LYS A 16 -52.66 -11.56 6.16
N ALA A 17 -52.87 -10.35 6.65
CA ALA A 17 -51.78 -9.43 6.98
C ALA A 17 -51.03 -9.88 8.24
N VAL A 18 -49.78 -10.33 8.08
CA VAL A 18 -48.87 -10.62 9.20
C VAL A 18 -48.38 -9.29 9.79
N LYS A 19 -48.81 -8.96 11.02
CA LYS A 19 -48.29 -7.82 11.78
C LYS A 19 -46.79 -8.03 12.05
N ARG A 20 -45.95 -7.06 11.68
CA ARG A 20 -44.55 -7.02 12.10
C ARG A 20 -44.46 -6.73 13.61
N PRO A 21 -43.49 -7.30 14.33
CA PRO A 21 -43.24 -6.94 15.73
C PRO A 21 -42.82 -5.47 15.87
N LYS A 22 -43.09 -4.87 17.04
CA LYS A 22 -42.57 -3.55 17.42
C LYS A 22 -41.08 -3.69 17.74
N VAL A 23 -40.24 -2.88 17.10
CA VAL A 23 -38.86 -2.63 17.54
C VAL A 23 -38.90 -1.72 18.77
N ASP A 24 -38.03 -1.96 19.75
CA ASP A 24 -38.03 -1.24 21.02
C ASP A 24 -37.85 0.28 20.89
N ALA A 25 -38.63 1.02 21.69
CA ALA A 25 -38.68 2.48 21.64
C ALA A 25 -37.41 3.15 22.18
N SER A 26 -36.65 2.48 23.05
CA SER A 26 -35.48 3.01 23.76
C SER A 26 -34.42 3.56 22.81
N ASN A 27 -34.07 2.83 21.74
CA ASN A 27 -33.02 3.23 20.79
C ASN A 27 -33.38 4.47 19.97
N LYS A 28 -34.66 4.85 19.83
CA LYS A 28 -35.06 6.07 19.09
C LYS A 28 -34.90 7.35 19.91
N THR A 29 -35.06 7.29 21.23
CA THR A 29 -35.00 8.47 22.11
C THR A 29 -33.58 9.02 22.24
N ILE A 30 -32.56 8.16 22.17
CA ILE A 30 -31.15 8.50 22.36
C ILE A 30 -30.61 9.43 21.25
N ALA A 31 -31.16 9.35 20.03
CA ALA A 31 -30.59 9.97 18.82
C ALA A 31 -30.51 11.51 18.83
N ASN A 32 -31.17 12.19 19.78
CA ASN A 32 -31.20 13.65 19.90
C ASN A 32 -30.50 14.20 21.15
N GLN A 33 -29.85 13.35 21.96
CA GLN A 33 -29.12 13.77 23.17
C GLN A 33 -27.61 13.68 22.93
N SER A 34 -26.84 14.65 23.44
CA SER A 34 -25.37 14.59 23.34
C SER A 34 -24.86 13.48 24.27
N ILE A 35 -24.10 12.55 23.69
CA ILE A 35 -23.63 11.34 24.36
C ILE A 35 -22.37 11.68 25.16
N THR A 36 -22.43 11.47 26.48
CA THR A 36 -21.29 11.64 27.39
C THR A 36 -20.24 10.52 27.20
N THR A 37 -19.07 10.63 27.83
CA THR A 37 -18.02 9.63 27.69
C THR A 37 -18.36 8.29 28.39
N GLU A 38 -19.10 8.34 29.48
CA GLU A 38 -19.56 7.16 30.24
C GLU A 38 -20.64 6.40 29.47
N SER A 39 -21.58 7.15 28.85
CA SER A 39 -22.58 6.55 27.96
C SER A 39 -21.96 6.06 26.65
N LEU A 40 -20.92 6.71 26.11
CA LEU A 40 -20.14 6.18 24.99
C LEU A 40 -19.49 4.83 25.34
N GLN A 41 -18.93 4.66 26.54
CA GLN A 41 -18.37 3.38 26.99
C GLN A 41 -19.45 2.27 27.03
N GLN A 42 -20.65 2.58 27.52
CA GLN A 42 -21.79 1.65 27.53
C GLN A 42 -22.26 1.28 26.11
N LEU A 43 -22.20 2.20 25.15
CA LEU A 43 -22.57 1.94 23.74
C LEU A 43 -21.62 0.95 23.03
N LEU A 44 -20.43 0.67 23.57
CA LEU A 44 -19.44 -0.26 23.00
C LEU A 44 -19.68 -1.73 23.42
N ASP A 45 -20.57 -2.02 24.36
CA ASP A 45 -21.05 -3.39 24.60
C ASP A 45 -22.08 -3.77 23.54
N LEU A 46 -21.69 -4.71 22.68
CA LEU A 46 -22.52 -5.25 21.60
C LEU A 46 -23.00 -6.68 21.90
N SER A 47 -22.67 -7.25 23.06
CA SER A 47 -22.93 -8.65 23.42
C SER A 47 -24.42 -9.00 23.46
N GLN A 48 -25.27 -8.03 23.75
CA GLN A 48 -26.73 -8.19 23.86
C GLN A 48 -27.46 -8.05 22.51
N LEU A 49 -26.75 -7.75 21.41
CA LEU A 49 -27.39 -7.54 20.11
C LEU A 49 -27.62 -8.89 19.39
N SER A 50 -28.88 -9.20 19.13
CA SER A 50 -29.32 -10.47 18.54
C SER A 50 -29.41 -10.44 17.02
N ASP A 51 -29.54 -9.27 16.40
CA ASP A 51 -29.84 -9.09 14.98
C ASP A 51 -29.03 -7.97 14.29
N ASP A 52 -29.09 -7.99 12.95
CA ASP A 52 -28.30 -7.15 12.04
C ASP A 52 -28.81 -5.71 11.90
N GLU A 53 -30.10 -5.47 12.18
CA GLU A 53 -30.72 -4.14 12.17
C GLU A 53 -30.34 -3.39 13.46
N SER A 54 -30.42 -4.05 14.61
CA SER A 54 -29.96 -3.53 15.91
C SER A 54 -28.44 -3.23 15.91
N VAL A 55 -27.62 -4.12 15.34
CA VAL A 55 -26.18 -3.86 15.12
C VAL A 55 -25.97 -2.60 14.27
N THR A 56 -26.69 -2.49 13.15
CA THR A 56 -26.57 -1.34 12.25
C THR A 56 -27.00 -0.04 12.95
N ALA A 57 -28.12 -0.05 13.67
CA ALA A 57 -28.60 1.10 14.44
C ALA A 57 -27.59 1.56 15.51
N ARG A 58 -26.97 0.62 16.25
CA ARG A 58 -25.92 0.95 17.23
C ARG A 58 -24.68 1.55 16.56
N PHE A 59 -24.28 1.08 15.38
CA PHE A 59 -23.20 1.69 14.60
C PHE A 59 -23.52 3.15 14.21
N GLU A 60 -24.77 3.49 13.90
CA GLU A 60 -25.14 4.88 13.58
C GLU A 60 -25.04 5.80 14.81
N VAL A 61 -25.47 5.34 15.99
CA VAL A 61 -25.35 6.09 17.26
C VAL A 61 -23.88 6.29 17.64
N LEU A 62 -23.06 5.23 17.56
CA LEU A 62 -21.62 5.27 17.82
C LEU A 62 -20.89 6.22 16.85
N ALA A 63 -21.22 6.17 15.56
CA ALA A 63 -20.65 7.08 14.57
C ALA A 63 -21.07 8.54 14.84
N GLY A 64 -22.30 8.78 15.32
CA GLY A 64 -22.75 10.09 15.81
C GLY A 64 -21.83 10.62 16.91
N ALA A 65 -21.76 9.90 18.02
CA ALA A 65 -20.98 10.29 19.20
C ALA A 65 -19.49 10.52 18.89
N LEU A 66 -18.89 9.68 18.04
CA LEU A 66 -17.46 9.72 17.72
C LEU A 66 -17.08 10.79 16.68
N LEU A 67 -17.98 11.14 15.74
CA LEU A 67 -17.69 12.12 14.68
C LEU A 67 -18.12 13.55 15.04
N ASN A 68 -19.07 13.72 15.98
CA ASN A 68 -19.62 15.03 16.36
C ASN A 68 -19.39 15.42 17.83
N ASP A 69 -19.52 14.49 18.80
CA ASP A 69 -19.51 14.82 20.24
C ASP A 69 -18.16 14.57 20.95
N HIS A 70 -17.21 13.87 20.32
CA HIS A 70 -15.94 13.47 20.96
C HIS A 70 -14.71 13.90 20.15
N HIS A 71 -13.64 14.24 20.88
CA HIS A 71 -12.30 14.36 20.35
C HIS A 71 -11.42 13.21 20.82
N LEU A 72 -10.56 12.71 19.94
CA LEU A 72 -9.42 11.88 20.32
C LEU A 72 -8.36 12.81 20.92
N VAL A 73 -7.81 12.45 22.07
CA VAL A 73 -6.85 13.26 22.81
C VAL A 73 -5.61 12.45 23.12
N LEU A 74 -4.45 12.99 22.77
CA LEU A 74 -3.14 12.50 23.14
C LEU A 74 -2.51 13.50 24.11
N LYS A 75 -2.36 13.10 25.37
CA LYS A 75 -1.66 13.90 26.41
C LYS A 75 -0.27 13.30 26.64
N CYS A 76 0.77 14.12 26.50
CA CYS A 76 2.18 13.74 26.74
C CYS A 76 2.77 14.71 27.77
N GLY A 77 2.94 14.28 29.02
CA GLY A 77 3.16 15.23 30.13
C GLY A 77 2.05 16.29 30.16
N ASP A 78 2.41 17.57 30.20
CA ASP A 78 1.45 18.69 30.21
C ASP A 78 0.85 19.03 28.84
N VAL A 79 1.36 18.46 27.74
CA VAL A 79 0.94 18.80 26.38
C VAL A 79 -0.28 17.97 25.95
N GLU A 80 -1.47 18.58 25.94
CA GLU A 80 -2.71 17.98 25.41
C GLU A 80 -2.90 18.31 23.91
N THR A 81 -2.69 17.33 23.02
CA THR A 81 -3.06 17.45 21.59
C THR A 81 -4.44 16.85 21.33
N LYS A 82 -5.33 17.61 20.68
CA LYS A 82 -6.70 17.21 20.34
C LYS A 82 -6.85 16.92 18.86
N PHE A 83 -7.69 15.95 18.53
CA PHE A 83 -8.05 15.60 17.16
C PHE A 83 -9.56 15.37 17.02
N GLN A 84 -10.15 15.95 15.98
CA GLN A 84 -11.49 15.60 15.52
C GLN A 84 -11.44 14.36 14.63
N ILE A 85 -12.39 13.44 14.79
CA ILE A 85 -12.51 12.26 13.94
C ILE A 85 -13.28 12.62 12.68
N LEU A 86 -12.72 12.31 11.50
CA LEU A 86 -13.36 12.58 10.21
C LEU A 86 -13.88 11.32 9.52
N GLU A 87 -13.25 10.16 9.76
CA GLU A 87 -13.57 8.91 9.06
C GLU A 87 -13.27 7.69 9.96
N LEU A 88 -14.23 6.77 10.05
CA LEU A 88 -14.12 5.52 10.80
C LEU A 88 -14.79 4.34 10.08
N GLU A 89 -14.38 3.11 10.38
CA GLU A 89 -14.96 1.89 9.78
C GLU A 89 -15.13 0.75 10.79
N PHE A 90 -16.32 0.15 10.80
CA PHE A 90 -16.72 -0.93 11.70
C PHE A 90 -16.44 -2.33 11.15
N TYR A 91 -16.16 -3.28 12.05
CA TYR A 91 -16.16 -4.74 11.82
C TYR A 91 -16.52 -5.43 13.13
N LEU A 92 -17.35 -6.47 13.06
CA LEU A 92 -17.93 -7.12 14.24
C LEU A 92 -18.19 -8.60 13.98
N ARG A 93 -17.94 -9.42 14.98
CA ARG A 93 -18.22 -10.85 14.99
C ARG A 93 -18.99 -11.21 16.26
N ILE A 94 -20.30 -11.38 16.12
CA ILE A 94 -21.21 -11.98 17.10
C ILE A 94 -21.70 -13.31 16.49
N PRO A 95 -21.27 -14.47 17.03
CA PRO A 95 -21.66 -15.78 16.51
C PRO A 95 -23.18 -15.96 16.37
N GLY A 96 -23.62 -16.47 15.21
CA GLY A 96 -25.04 -16.67 14.90
C GLY A 96 -25.88 -15.38 14.97
N CYS A 97 -25.29 -14.23 14.65
CA CYS A 97 -25.97 -12.93 14.51
C CYS A 97 -25.29 -12.15 13.37
N HIS A 98 -24.08 -11.67 13.62
CA HIS A 98 -23.36 -10.76 12.74
C HIS A 98 -21.89 -11.18 12.66
N GLU A 99 -21.53 -11.96 11.64
CA GLU A 99 -20.21 -12.61 11.55
C GLU A 99 -19.33 -12.01 10.43
N ASP A 100 -18.76 -10.82 10.64
CA ASP A 100 -17.77 -10.23 9.73
C ASP A 100 -16.42 -10.96 9.89
N PRO A 101 -15.92 -11.72 8.89
CA PRO A 101 -14.68 -12.46 9.01
C PRO A 101 -13.44 -11.60 8.69
N PHE A 102 -13.62 -10.28 8.54
CA PHE A 102 -12.56 -9.30 8.43
C PHE A 102 -12.34 -8.56 9.77
N THR A 103 -13.02 -8.97 10.85
CA THR A 103 -12.53 -8.70 12.22
C THR A 103 -11.12 -9.23 12.41
N HIS A 104 -10.29 -8.56 13.21
CA HIS A 104 -8.96 -9.09 13.55
C HIS A 104 -9.05 -10.32 14.47
N GLY A 105 -10.09 -10.40 15.30
CA GLY A 105 -10.38 -11.59 16.11
C GLY A 105 -9.34 -11.89 17.18
N SER A 106 -8.61 -10.87 17.63
CA SER A 106 -7.61 -11.00 18.70
C SER A 106 -8.29 -11.15 20.07
N GLU A 107 -7.53 -11.53 21.10
CA GLU A 107 -8.06 -11.64 22.46
C GLU A 107 -8.31 -10.26 23.09
N GLU A 108 -7.56 -9.22 22.70
CA GLU A 108 -7.83 -7.85 23.15
C GLU A 108 -9.15 -7.32 22.61
N GLN A 109 -9.59 -7.79 21.43
CA GLN A 109 -10.92 -7.54 20.87
C GLN A 109 -12.04 -8.30 21.60
N LYS A 110 -11.85 -8.81 22.82
CA LYS A 110 -12.94 -9.37 23.67
C LYS A 110 -13.51 -8.37 24.67
N VAL A 111 -12.78 -7.30 24.97
CA VAL A 111 -13.13 -6.30 25.98
C VAL A 111 -13.46 -5.00 25.25
N SER A 112 -14.61 -4.39 25.53
CA SER A 112 -14.98 -3.12 24.94
C SER A 112 -14.16 -1.95 25.52
N GLY A 113 -14.04 -0.85 24.76
CA GLY A 113 -13.49 0.40 25.28
C GLY A 113 -11.96 0.47 25.40
N ARG A 114 -11.22 -0.46 24.77
CA ARG A 114 -9.75 -0.45 24.67
C ARG A 114 -9.23 -0.12 23.27
N TRP A 115 -8.00 0.35 23.20
CA TRP A 115 -7.21 0.49 21.98
C TRP A 115 -6.59 -0.85 21.57
N TYR A 116 -6.93 -1.33 20.37
CA TYR A 116 -6.19 -2.41 19.73
C TYR A 116 -5.37 -1.85 18.55
N PHE A 117 -4.04 -2.01 18.64
CA PHE A 117 -3.12 -1.71 17.56
C PHE A 117 -2.90 -2.95 16.70
N HIS A 118 -2.99 -2.83 15.37
CA HIS A 118 -3.01 -3.98 14.47
C HIS A 118 -1.76 -4.87 14.61
N ARG A 119 -1.94 -6.15 14.97
CA ARG A 119 -0.86 -7.14 15.09
C ARG A 119 -0.64 -7.98 13.83
N ALA A 120 0.56 -8.52 13.68
CA ALA A 120 0.92 -9.46 12.62
C ALA A 120 0.11 -10.78 12.76
N PRO A 121 -0.28 -11.45 11.65
CA PRO A 121 -0.96 -12.75 11.73
C PRO A 121 -0.04 -13.82 12.31
N ARG A 122 -0.52 -14.57 13.30
CA ARG A 122 0.20 -15.70 13.92
C ARG A 122 0.26 -16.85 12.91
N GLN A 123 1.41 -17.05 12.25
CA GLN A 123 1.64 -18.20 11.37
C GLN A 123 1.88 -19.46 12.22
N SER A 124 0.79 -20.02 12.74
CA SER A 124 0.80 -21.26 13.53
C SER A 124 1.09 -22.47 12.64
N THR A 125 2.33 -22.96 12.65
CA THR A 125 2.70 -24.26 12.06
C THR A 125 2.49 -25.43 13.03
N ASN A 126 2.34 -25.18 14.33
CA ASN A 126 2.08 -26.19 15.36
C ASN A 126 0.91 -25.73 16.25
N SER A 127 -0.20 -26.46 16.22
CA SER A 127 -1.42 -26.18 17.01
C SER A 127 -1.27 -26.42 18.52
N ASN A 128 -0.21 -27.11 18.95
CA ASN A 128 -0.14 -27.72 20.28
C ASN A 128 0.73 -26.93 21.29
N LEU A 129 1.09 -25.69 20.98
CA LEU A 129 1.88 -24.82 21.87
C LEU A 129 0.99 -23.73 22.48
N ASN A 130 0.57 -23.94 23.73
CA ASN A 130 -0.06 -22.94 24.60
C ASN A 130 0.96 -21.87 25.04
N SER A 131 1.52 -21.13 24.09
CA SER A 131 2.41 -20.00 24.35
C SER A 131 1.63 -18.69 24.43
N THR A 132 1.78 -17.97 25.53
CA THR A 132 1.24 -16.63 25.80
C THR A 132 1.95 -15.50 25.06
N SER A 133 2.97 -15.82 24.24
CA SER A 133 3.74 -14.84 23.45
C SER A 133 2.84 -14.01 22.51
N LEU A 134 2.70 -12.72 22.82
CA LEU A 134 1.94 -11.77 21.99
C LEU A 134 2.52 -11.66 20.58
N THR A 135 1.67 -11.49 19.57
CA THR A 135 2.15 -11.26 18.19
C THR A 135 2.66 -9.83 18.02
N GLU A 136 3.76 -9.69 17.28
CA GLU A 136 4.37 -8.40 16.95
C GLU A 136 3.35 -7.40 16.38
N TYR A 137 3.44 -6.15 16.80
CA TYR A 137 2.68 -5.05 16.20
C TYR A 137 3.10 -4.83 14.74
N ARG A 138 2.15 -4.49 13.86
CA ARG A 138 2.47 -4.22 12.45
C ARG A 138 3.27 -2.93 12.32
N THR A 139 4.16 -2.92 11.34
CA THR A 139 4.99 -1.78 10.96
C THR A 139 4.65 -1.30 9.53
N GLY A 140 5.20 -0.16 9.13
CA GLY A 140 4.92 0.46 7.83
C GLY A 140 3.43 0.72 7.59
N SER A 141 3.00 0.68 6.33
CA SER A 141 1.62 1.00 5.90
C SER A 141 0.52 0.03 6.35
N ARG A 142 0.86 -0.98 7.15
CA ARG A 142 -0.10 -1.96 7.70
C ARG A 142 -0.48 -1.69 9.16
N LYS A 143 -0.04 -0.57 9.74
CA LYS A 143 -0.51 -0.06 11.03
C LYS A 143 -1.97 0.40 10.95
N GLY A 144 -2.67 0.27 12.06
CA GLY A 144 -4.02 0.78 12.29
C GLY A 144 -4.32 0.80 13.79
N LEU A 145 -5.30 1.63 14.17
CA LEU A 145 -5.76 1.82 15.55
C LEU A 145 -7.27 1.58 15.61
N ASP A 146 -7.68 0.67 16.48
CA ASP A 146 -9.05 0.18 16.60
C ASP A 146 -9.65 0.47 17.98
N LEU A 147 -10.82 1.14 17.95
CA LEU A 147 -11.90 1.11 18.94
C LEU A 147 -12.46 -0.30 19.23
N THR A 148 -11.97 -1.06 20.20
CA THR A 148 -12.47 -2.43 20.46
C THR A 148 -13.96 -2.51 20.84
N PHE A 149 -14.64 -3.53 20.29
CA PHE A 149 -15.93 -4.05 20.74
C PHE A 149 -15.74 -5.39 21.43
N GLY A 150 -16.50 -5.64 22.48
CA GLY A 150 -16.42 -6.87 23.25
C GLY A 150 -17.63 -7.04 24.16
N GLY A 151 -17.48 -7.91 25.17
CA GLY A 151 -18.34 -7.88 26.35
C GLY A 151 -18.05 -6.65 27.22
N PRO A 152 -18.79 -6.46 28.32
CA PRO A 152 -18.56 -5.36 29.24
C PRO A 152 -17.13 -5.38 29.80
N PRO A 153 -16.52 -4.22 30.12
CA PRO A 153 -15.21 -4.18 30.76
C PRO A 153 -15.26 -5.00 32.05
N GLN A 154 -14.47 -6.08 32.13
CA GLN A 154 -14.38 -6.82 33.39
C GLN A 154 -13.80 -5.89 34.46
N PRO A 155 -14.45 -5.79 35.64
CA PRO A 155 -13.89 -5.02 36.74
C PRO A 155 -12.53 -5.59 37.10
N VAL A 156 -11.57 -4.72 37.38
CA VAL A 156 -10.18 -5.11 37.65
C VAL A 156 -10.09 -5.71 39.05
N ALA A 157 -10.52 -6.97 39.19
CA ALA A 157 -10.29 -7.77 40.38
C ALA A 157 -8.78 -7.88 40.57
N ALA A 158 -8.28 -7.36 41.69
CA ALA A 158 -6.86 -7.41 42.01
C ALA A 158 -6.38 -8.87 42.05
N THR A 159 -5.38 -9.20 41.23
CA THR A 159 -4.77 -10.53 41.22
C THR A 159 -3.90 -10.70 42.46
N SER A 160 -4.51 -11.12 43.55
CA SER A 160 -3.81 -11.60 44.73
C SER A 160 -3.11 -12.92 44.41
N ASP A 161 -1.77 -12.92 44.37
CA ASP A 161 -1.00 -14.14 44.13
C ASP A 161 -1.33 -15.23 45.16
N SER A 162 -1.80 -16.37 44.65
CA SER A 162 -1.94 -17.61 45.41
C SER A 162 -1.68 -18.80 44.48
N ALA A 163 -0.82 -19.72 44.92
CA ALA A 163 -0.28 -20.78 44.08
C ALA A 163 -1.34 -21.88 43.78
N PRO A 164 -1.24 -22.57 42.63
CA PRO A 164 -2.20 -23.61 42.26
C PRO A 164 -2.00 -24.87 43.12
N ALA A 165 -2.88 -25.07 44.10
CA ALA A 165 -3.00 -26.35 44.81
C ALA A 165 -3.53 -27.44 43.86
N SER A 166 -2.93 -28.63 43.90
CA SER A 166 -3.36 -29.77 43.10
C SER A 166 -4.70 -30.32 43.59
N ILE A 167 -5.70 -30.42 42.71
CA ILE A 167 -6.97 -31.12 42.98
C ILE A 167 -7.06 -32.35 42.09
N THR A 168 -7.28 -33.52 42.71
CA THR A 168 -7.37 -34.83 42.07
C THR A 168 -8.74 -35.09 41.42
N SER A 169 -8.79 -36.09 40.54
CA SER A 169 -9.96 -36.46 39.74
C SER A 169 -11.14 -37.03 40.54
N SER A 170 -12.36 -36.60 40.20
CA SER A 170 -13.60 -37.36 40.45
C SER A 170 -14.70 -37.08 39.41
N THR A 171 -15.04 -38.11 38.64
CA THR A 171 -16.34 -38.44 38.00
C THR A 171 -17.20 -37.35 37.31
N PRO A 172 -17.59 -37.52 36.03
CA PRO A 172 -18.49 -36.59 35.34
C PRO A 172 -19.98 -36.81 35.69
N GLY A 173 -20.68 -35.73 36.07
CA GLY A 173 -22.14 -35.66 36.14
C GLY A 173 -22.78 -35.15 34.83
N PRO A 174 -24.09 -35.33 34.62
CA PRO A 174 -24.78 -34.94 33.39
C PRO A 174 -24.87 -33.43 33.20
N SER A 175 -25.02 -33.00 31.94
CA SER A 175 -24.86 -31.61 31.51
C SER A 175 -25.97 -30.67 32.00
N VAL A 176 -25.64 -29.76 32.91
CA VAL A 176 -26.23 -28.41 32.90
C VAL A 176 -25.59 -27.66 31.75
N ALA A 177 -26.37 -27.33 30.71
CA ALA A 177 -25.90 -26.59 29.55
C ALA A 177 -25.70 -25.10 29.87
N ALA A 178 -24.65 -24.80 30.64
CA ALA A 178 -24.23 -23.43 30.94
C ALA A 178 -24.05 -22.66 29.62
N SER A 179 -24.77 -21.56 29.46
CA SER A 179 -24.79 -20.75 28.26
C SER A 179 -23.44 -20.08 28.06
N ARG A 180 -22.55 -20.72 27.27
CA ARG A 180 -21.36 -20.07 26.72
C ARG A 180 -21.81 -18.87 25.91
N GLY A 181 -21.69 -17.68 26.51
CA GLY A 181 -22.10 -16.42 25.90
C GLY A 181 -21.47 -16.25 24.52
N LYS A 182 -22.23 -15.71 23.57
CA LYS A 182 -21.75 -15.47 22.21
C LYS A 182 -20.50 -14.61 22.26
N GLU A 183 -19.36 -15.19 21.87
CA GLU A 183 -18.05 -14.54 21.96
C GLU A 183 -17.97 -13.37 20.97
N THR A 184 -18.39 -12.19 21.46
CA THR A 184 -18.42 -10.95 20.69
C THR A 184 -17.00 -10.41 20.55
N ARG A 185 -16.57 -10.19 19.32
CA ARG A 185 -15.29 -9.52 19.02
C ARG A 185 -15.42 -8.50 17.90
N GLY A 186 -14.75 -7.36 18.00
CA GLY A 186 -14.69 -6.43 16.87
C GLY A 186 -14.03 -5.10 17.17
N GLY A 187 -14.33 -4.11 16.34
CA GLY A 187 -13.99 -2.72 16.63
C GLY A 187 -14.31 -1.69 15.55
N ILE A 188 -13.82 -0.47 15.80
CA ILE A 188 -13.91 0.73 14.99
C ILE A 188 -12.50 1.16 14.58
N LEU A 189 -12.11 0.89 13.33
CA LEU A 189 -10.86 1.39 12.77
C LEU A 189 -10.96 2.91 12.58
N LEU A 190 -10.10 3.67 13.26
CA LEU A 190 -9.95 5.10 12.99
C LEU A 190 -9.18 5.28 11.68
N ARG A 191 -9.80 5.94 10.69
CA ARG A 191 -9.26 6.04 9.33
C ARG A 191 -8.67 7.41 9.03
N SER A 192 -9.35 8.49 9.39
CA SER A 192 -8.88 9.86 9.17
C SER A 192 -9.27 10.78 10.33
N ILE A 193 -8.35 11.67 10.72
CA ILE A 193 -8.51 12.64 11.81
C ILE A 193 -8.00 14.03 11.39
N ARG A 194 -8.49 15.08 12.05
CA ARG A 194 -8.04 16.46 11.90
C ARG A 194 -7.41 16.93 13.22
N LYS A 195 -6.12 17.27 13.21
CA LYS A 195 -5.44 17.90 14.35
C LYS A 195 -6.05 19.28 14.60
N LEU A 196 -6.43 19.55 15.84
CA LEU A 196 -7.03 20.83 16.25
C LEU A 196 -5.96 21.73 16.88
N GLY A 197 -6.00 23.01 16.52
CA GLY A 197 -5.01 24.02 16.92
C GLY A 197 -4.72 25.01 15.77
N PRO A 198 -3.75 25.93 15.94
CA PRO A 198 -3.40 26.90 14.90
C PRO A 198 -2.98 26.22 13.60
N ASN A 199 -2.12 25.20 13.71
CA ASN A 199 -1.68 24.38 12.58
C ASN A 199 -2.67 23.21 12.38
N THR A 200 -3.88 23.53 11.93
CA THR A 200 -4.92 22.54 11.62
C THR A 200 -4.49 21.67 10.44
N GLN A 201 -4.47 20.35 10.62
CA GLN A 201 -3.93 19.39 9.65
C GLN A 201 -4.82 18.15 9.56
N VAL A 202 -5.15 17.70 8.35
CA VAL A 202 -5.89 16.46 8.11
C VAL A 202 -4.91 15.30 7.89
N ILE A 203 -4.99 14.28 8.72
CA ILE A 203 -4.22 13.04 8.61
C ILE A 203 -5.15 11.95 8.04
N SER A 204 -4.98 11.62 6.76
CA SER A 204 -5.83 10.66 6.03
C SER A 204 -5.18 9.28 5.85
N GLY A 205 -5.61 8.30 6.64
CA GLY A 205 -5.24 6.88 6.52
C GLY A 205 -4.75 6.28 7.85
N PRO A 206 -5.21 5.08 8.26
CA PRO A 206 -4.89 4.47 9.56
C PRO A 206 -3.41 4.42 9.93
N SER A 207 -2.53 4.12 8.97
CA SER A 207 -1.08 4.10 9.23
C SER A 207 -0.55 5.50 9.57
N LEU A 208 -0.98 6.53 8.85
CA LEU A 208 -0.51 7.90 9.05
C LEU A 208 -1.06 8.48 10.36
N LEU A 209 -2.27 8.08 10.74
CA LEU A 209 -2.86 8.36 12.05
C LEU A 209 -1.96 7.80 13.18
N VAL A 210 -1.55 6.53 13.07
CA VAL A 210 -0.62 5.92 14.04
C VAL A 210 0.75 6.61 14.01
N ASP A 211 1.30 6.92 12.83
CA ASP A 211 2.57 7.66 12.71
C ASP A 211 2.51 9.05 13.39
N GLN A 212 1.37 9.73 13.30
CA GLN A 212 1.17 11.02 13.97
C GLN A 212 1.18 10.90 15.50
N ILE A 213 0.60 9.82 16.03
CA ILE A 213 0.61 9.51 17.48
C ILE A 213 2.01 9.14 17.96
N LEU A 214 2.73 8.28 17.22
CA LEU A 214 4.11 7.89 17.54
C LEU A 214 5.07 9.09 17.55
N SER A 215 4.94 9.98 16.55
CA SER A 215 5.73 11.21 16.46
C SER A 215 5.52 12.14 17.67
N LEU A 216 4.26 12.41 18.04
CA LEU A 216 3.93 13.32 19.14
C LEU A 216 4.25 12.74 20.53
N SER A 217 4.21 11.41 20.69
CA SER A 217 4.60 10.71 21.91
C SER A 217 6.09 10.38 22.00
N ARG A 218 6.88 10.74 20.97
CA ARG A 218 8.31 10.42 20.83
C ARG A 218 8.59 8.92 21.03
N ALA A 219 7.76 8.06 20.44
CA ALA A 219 7.94 6.62 20.40
C ALA A 219 8.46 6.21 19.01
N ALA A 220 9.53 5.42 18.96
CA ALA A 220 10.11 4.89 17.73
C ALA A 220 9.30 3.71 17.15
N SER A 221 8.43 3.08 17.95
CA SER A 221 7.60 1.94 17.53
C SER A 221 6.26 1.86 18.26
N VAL A 222 5.33 1.08 17.72
CA VAL A 222 4.04 0.78 18.37
C VAL A 222 4.25 -0.04 19.66
N ALA A 223 5.27 -0.91 19.71
CA ALA A 223 5.62 -1.66 20.92
C ALA A 223 6.03 -0.68 22.04
N GLU A 224 7.02 0.18 21.80
CA GLU A 224 7.44 1.21 22.77
C GLU A 224 6.28 2.13 23.19
N PHE A 225 5.39 2.49 22.26
CA PHE A 225 4.22 3.30 22.57
C PHE A 225 3.28 2.62 23.57
N VAL A 226 2.88 1.36 23.30
CA VAL A 226 1.94 0.64 24.17
C VAL A 226 2.61 0.16 25.45
N GLU A 227 3.78 -0.46 25.34
CA GLU A 227 4.45 -1.14 26.45
C GLU A 227 5.20 -0.16 27.37
N THR A 228 5.71 0.96 26.84
CA THR A 228 6.51 1.94 27.61
C THR A 228 5.80 3.28 27.81
N LYS A 229 5.29 3.94 26.77
CA LYS A 229 4.70 5.29 26.92
C LYS A 229 3.35 5.26 27.66
N LEU A 230 2.49 4.31 27.28
CA LEU A 230 1.21 4.02 27.93
C LEU A 230 1.33 3.05 29.13
N ALA A 231 2.51 2.45 29.37
CA ALA A 231 2.74 1.44 30.41
C ALA A 231 1.74 0.26 30.39
N GLY A 232 1.27 -0.14 29.20
CA GLY A 232 0.24 -1.17 29.02
C GLY A 232 -1.21 -0.68 29.14
N ASP A 233 -1.46 0.55 29.60
CA ASP A 233 -2.80 1.12 29.66
C ASP A 233 -3.34 1.33 28.23
N THR A 234 -4.22 0.42 27.84
CA THR A 234 -4.93 0.47 26.56
C THR A 234 -6.35 0.99 26.70
N SER A 235 -6.74 1.58 27.84
CA SER A 235 -8.05 2.23 27.98
C SER A 235 -8.21 3.37 26.96
N ALA A 236 -9.39 3.46 26.33
CA ALA A 236 -9.77 4.63 25.53
C ALA A 236 -10.46 5.73 26.36
N PHE A 237 -10.61 5.52 27.66
CA PHE A 237 -11.29 6.39 28.60
C PHE A 237 -10.38 6.69 29.79
N LEU A 238 -10.48 7.90 30.36
CA LEU A 238 -9.74 8.21 31.59
C LEU A 238 -10.33 7.41 32.75
N PRO A 239 -9.50 6.87 33.67
CA PRO A 239 -9.99 6.35 34.95
C PRO A 239 -10.52 7.49 35.82
N ASP A 240 -11.43 7.17 36.73
CA ASP A 240 -11.91 8.09 37.76
C ASP A 240 -10.73 8.65 38.59
N ALA A 241 -10.83 9.92 39.00
CA ALA A 241 -9.70 10.74 39.43
C ALA A 241 -8.97 10.30 40.74
N ASN A 242 -9.37 9.17 41.35
CA ASN A 242 -8.94 8.75 42.68
C ASN A 242 -7.78 7.73 42.67
N THR A 243 -7.32 7.23 41.52
CA THR A 243 -6.20 6.28 41.42
C THR A 243 -4.84 7.00 41.34
N ALA A 244 -4.39 7.53 42.48
CA ALA A 244 -3.25 8.46 42.57
C ALA A 244 -1.87 7.80 42.84
N THR A 245 -1.51 6.78 42.07
CA THR A 245 -0.15 6.19 42.04
C THR A 245 0.22 5.81 40.60
N ASP A 246 1.44 6.15 40.17
CA ASP A 246 2.08 5.73 38.90
C ASP A 246 1.24 5.88 37.62
N ALA A 247 0.73 7.10 37.37
CA ALA A 247 0.09 7.43 36.11
C ALA A 247 1.09 7.41 34.91
N PRO A 248 0.73 6.79 33.76
CA PRO A 248 1.64 6.70 32.62
C PRO A 248 1.99 8.06 32.00
N SER A 249 3.23 8.18 31.49
CA SER A 249 3.80 9.40 30.92
C SER A 249 3.04 9.97 29.71
N VAL A 250 2.30 9.10 29.02
CA VAL A 250 1.43 9.43 27.89
C VAL A 250 0.06 8.78 28.13
N LYS A 251 -1.01 9.48 27.74
CA LYS A 251 -2.38 8.94 27.73
C LYS A 251 -3.04 9.23 26.38
N LEU A 252 -3.79 8.25 25.87
CA LEU A 252 -4.56 8.35 24.63
C LEU A 252 -6.03 8.02 24.96
N TYR A 253 -6.95 8.97 24.86
CA TYR A 253 -8.33 8.80 25.32
C TYR A 253 -9.32 9.63 24.50
N PHE A 254 -10.60 9.28 24.57
CA PHE A 254 -11.67 10.16 24.11
C PHE A 254 -12.03 11.17 25.20
N LYS A 255 -12.28 12.41 24.77
CA LYS A 255 -12.75 13.52 25.60
C LYS A 255 -14.03 14.04 24.98
N HIS A 256 -15.14 14.00 25.73
CA HIS A 256 -16.39 14.65 25.32
C HIS A 256 -16.11 16.13 25.05
N SER A 257 -16.67 16.62 23.96
CA SER A 257 -16.50 17.97 23.45
C SER A 257 -17.82 18.41 22.83
N PRO A 258 -18.83 18.74 23.65
CA PRO A 258 -20.16 19.06 23.16
C PRO A 258 -20.07 20.23 22.19
N SER A 259 -20.62 20.07 20.99
CA SER A 259 -20.59 21.12 19.98
C SER A 259 -21.32 22.34 20.52
N LYS A 260 -20.58 23.41 20.83
CA LYS A 260 -21.16 24.68 21.30
C LYS A 260 -22.03 25.29 20.20
N ALA A 261 -23.32 24.98 20.23
CA ALA A 261 -24.35 25.84 19.66
C ALA A 261 -24.30 27.16 20.44
N GLN A 262 -23.55 28.14 19.92
CA GLN A 262 -23.44 29.49 20.47
C GLN A 262 -24.83 30.16 20.44
N PRO A 263 -25.50 30.38 21.58
CA PRO A 263 -26.82 30.98 21.61
C PRO A 263 -26.68 32.50 21.71
N GLY A 264 -26.17 33.13 20.64
CA GLY A 264 -26.00 34.58 20.59
C GLY A 264 -25.25 35.10 19.35
N SER A 265 -25.52 36.36 19.00
CA SER A 265 -24.78 37.15 18.00
C SER A 265 -24.76 36.65 16.54
N LEU A 266 -25.94 36.39 15.95
CA LEU A 266 -26.18 36.69 14.52
C LEU A 266 -27.69 36.89 14.20
N ALA A 267 -28.34 37.77 14.97
CA ALA A 267 -29.73 38.14 14.77
C ALA A 267 -29.90 39.19 13.65
N GLY A 268 -29.59 38.80 12.41
CA GLY A 268 -29.72 39.66 11.23
C GLY A 268 -29.38 38.91 9.94
N PHE A 269 -30.19 39.11 8.89
CA PHE A 269 -29.99 38.54 7.55
C PHE A 269 -29.81 37.01 7.49
N PHE A 270 -30.90 36.25 7.70
CA PHE A 270 -31.42 35.29 6.71
C PHE A 270 -32.84 34.83 7.13
N LYS A 271 -33.84 34.97 6.26
CA LYS A 271 -35.20 34.42 6.44
C LYS A 271 -35.42 33.28 5.45
N GLY A 272 -35.82 32.10 5.97
CA GLY A 272 -36.21 30.94 5.17
C GLY A 272 -35.13 29.87 5.07
N GLY A 273 -35.20 28.86 5.95
CA GLY A 273 -34.32 27.69 5.97
C GLY A 273 -34.67 26.77 7.14
N GLU A 274 -34.54 25.46 6.95
CA GLU A 274 -34.87 24.46 7.97
C GLU A 274 -33.91 24.53 9.17
N SER A 275 -34.40 24.23 10.38
CA SER A 275 -33.60 24.22 11.62
C SER A 275 -32.67 23.00 11.68
N HIS A 276 -31.55 23.07 10.97
CA HIS A 276 -30.49 22.06 11.02
C HIS A 276 -29.74 22.09 12.37
N SER A 277 -29.54 20.93 12.97
CA SER A 277 -28.72 20.76 14.18
C SER A 277 -27.24 21.07 13.90
N SER A 278 -26.53 21.60 14.91
CA SER A 278 -25.14 22.09 14.77
C SER A 278 -24.07 21.01 14.49
N GLY A 279 -24.46 19.74 14.33
CA GLY A 279 -23.55 18.63 14.05
C GLY A 279 -23.17 18.56 12.56
N SER A 280 -21.99 18.00 12.25
CA SER A 280 -21.61 17.76 10.86
C SER A 280 -22.45 16.63 10.27
N LYS A 281 -22.94 16.79 9.02
CA LYS A 281 -23.66 15.70 8.32
C LYS A 281 -22.73 14.49 8.17
N ILE A 282 -23.16 13.36 8.75
CA ILE A 282 -22.48 12.07 8.62
C ILE A 282 -22.98 11.37 7.34
N TYR A 283 -22.03 10.80 6.60
CA TYR A 283 -22.24 10.03 5.39
C TYR A 283 -21.88 8.57 5.63
N LYS A 284 -22.58 7.64 4.96
CA LYS A 284 -22.48 6.19 5.18
C LYS A 284 -22.17 5.47 3.86
N SER A 285 -21.05 4.75 3.79
CA SER A 285 -20.54 4.12 2.56
C SER A 285 -20.08 2.66 2.74
N PRO A 286 -19.96 1.90 1.64
CA PRO A 286 -19.19 0.65 1.59
C PRO A 286 -17.79 0.75 2.21
N ARG A 287 -17.30 -0.38 2.74
CA ARG A 287 -15.96 -0.51 3.36
C ARG A 287 -14.82 -0.22 2.36
N ILE A 288 -13.65 0.20 2.85
CA ILE A 288 -12.44 0.39 2.03
C ILE A 288 -11.38 -0.67 2.37
N GLY A 289 -10.98 -1.45 1.36
CA GLY A 289 -9.91 -2.46 1.46
C GLY A 289 -10.39 -3.88 1.19
N LEU A 290 -11.72 -4.09 1.16
CA LEU A 290 -12.33 -5.27 0.59
C LEU A 290 -12.31 -5.17 -0.95
N ASP A 291 -11.81 -6.21 -1.59
CA ASP A 291 -11.65 -6.33 -3.04
C ASP A 291 -12.03 -7.77 -3.43
N LEU A 292 -12.81 -7.92 -4.51
CA LEU A 292 -13.29 -9.20 -4.99
C LEU A 292 -12.19 -10.04 -5.67
N SER A 293 -11.04 -9.47 -6.06
CA SER A 293 -9.91 -10.17 -6.72
C SER A 293 -9.18 -11.26 -5.89
N HIS A 294 -9.71 -11.60 -4.71
CA HIS A 294 -9.23 -12.71 -3.90
C HIS A 294 -9.52 -14.05 -4.60
N PRO A 295 -8.56 -14.99 -4.72
CA PRO A 295 -8.76 -16.24 -5.47
C PRO A 295 -9.91 -17.13 -4.96
N GLY A 296 -10.26 -17.01 -3.68
CA GLY A 296 -11.41 -17.71 -3.08
C GLY A 296 -12.76 -17.01 -3.25
N THR A 297 -12.84 -15.85 -3.92
CA THR A 297 -14.13 -15.23 -4.25
C THR A 297 -14.78 -15.99 -5.41
N THR A 298 -15.71 -16.86 -5.08
CA THR A 298 -16.57 -17.57 -6.04
C THR A 298 -17.59 -16.62 -6.69
N GLY A 299 -18.16 -17.05 -7.82
CA GLY A 299 -19.28 -16.36 -8.46
C GLY A 299 -20.55 -16.36 -7.60
N PRO A 300 -21.56 -15.52 -7.94
CA PRO A 300 -22.80 -15.39 -7.17
C PRO A 300 -23.66 -16.66 -7.16
N GLU A 301 -23.47 -17.56 -8.14
CA GLU A 301 -24.09 -18.89 -8.18
C GLU A 301 -23.73 -19.75 -6.96
N VAL A 302 -22.50 -19.60 -6.45
CA VAL A 302 -21.97 -20.49 -5.40
C VAL A 302 -22.48 -20.05 -4.04
N LYS A 303 -23.32 -20.89 -3.45
CA LYS A 303 -23.90 -20.71 -2.12
C LYS A 303 -23.16 -21.58 -1.08
N PRO A 304 -22.88 -21.07 0.13
CA PRO A 304 -23.13 -19.71 0.60
C PRO A 304 -22.20 -18.69 -0.10
N LEU A 305 -22.71 -17.48 -0.36
CA LEU A 305 -21.94 -16.41 -1.00
C LEU A 305 -20.67 -16.10 -0.20
N HIS A 306 -19.53 -16.01 -0.90
CA HIS A 306 -18.24 -15.71 -0.29
C HIS A 306 -18.29 -14.43 0.57
N SER A 307 -17.62 -14.41 1.72
CA SER A 307 -17.75 -13.31 2.69
C SER A 307 -17.46 -11.93 2.13
N ARG A 308 -16.51 -11.80 1.20
CA ARG A 308 -16.22 -10.52 0.53
C ARG A 308 -17.44 -9.97 -0.22
N ILE A 309 -18.23 -10.84 -0.84
CA ILE A 309 -19.50 -10.48 -1.50
C ILE A 309 -20.52 -9.99 -0.46
N ARG A 310 -20.70 -10.72 0.65
CA ARG A 310 -21.70 -10.40 1.70
C ARG A 310 -21.40 -9.10 2.45
N PHE A 311 -20.12 -8.74 2.63
CA PHE A 311 -19.70 -7.62 3.48
C PHE A 311 -19.22 -6.38 2.72
N LEU A 312 -18.79 -6.48 1.46
CA LEU A 312 -18.43 -5.32 0.64
C LEU A 312 -19.53 -4.23 0.53
N PRO A 313 -20.81 -4.56 0.25
CA PRO A 313 -21.86 -3.53 0.10
C PRO A 313 -22.32 -2.91 1.44
N ARG A 314 -21.91 -3.46 2.58
CA ARG A 314 -22.38 -3.01 3.91
C ARG A 314 -21.85 -1.62 4.22
N ARG A 315 -22.74 -0.76 4.73
CA ARG A 315 -22.49 0.67 4.97
C ARG A 315 -21.68 0.93 6.26
N TYR A 316 -20.59 0.20 6.43
CA TYR A 316 -19.79 0.18 7.67
C TYR A 316 -18.67 1.21 7.72
N ARG A 317 -18.54 2.05 6.70
CA ARG A 317 -17.67 3.23 6.74
C ARG A 317 -18.50 4.50 6.91
N TYR A 318 -18.19 5.25 7.96
CA TYR A 318 -18.87 6.49 8.33
C TYR A 318 -17.88 7.65 8.29
N PHE A 319 -18.32 8.82 7.83
CA PHE A 319 -17.45 9.98 7.71
C PHE A 319 -18.19 11.32 7.70
N THR A 320 -17.49 12.39 8.08
CA THR A 320 -17.86 13.79 7.85
C THR A 320 -16.91 14.40 6.81
N HIS A 321 -17.07 15.69 6.47
CA HIS A 321 -16.12 16.47 5.66
C HIS A 321 -15.57 15.76 4.39
N PRO A 322 -16.42 15.22 3.49
CA PRO A 322 -15.98 14.42 2.34
C PRO A 322 -14.91 15.06 1.44
N SER A 323 -14.89 16.39 1.35
CA SER A 323 -13.94 17.18 0.56
C SER A 323 -12.50 17.15 1.07
N GLU A 324 -12.29 16.75 2.33
CA GLU A 324 -10.97 16.59 2.94
C GLU A 324 -10.43 15.15 2.79
N LEU A 325 -11.30 14.18 2.50
CA LEU A 325 -10.97 12.74 2.42
C LEU A 325 -10.40 12.35 1.04
N VAL A 326 -9.47 13.18 0.53
CA VAL A 326 -9.00 13.14 -0.86
C VAL A 326 -8.01 12.03 -1.18
N ALA A 327 -7.41 11.38 -0.17
CA ALA A 327 -6.31 10.44 -0.38
C ALA A 327 -6.77 9.03 -0.81
N ASN A 328 -7.76 8.45 -0.12
CA ASN A 328 -8.15 7.05 -0.26
C ASN A 328 -9.68 6.90 -0.34
N GLY A 329 -10.15 5.85 -1.03
CA GLY A 329 -11.57 5.50 -1.03
C GLY A 329 -12.51 6.49 -1.74
N ARG A 330 -12.01 7.30 -2.68
CA ARG A 330 -12.81 8.31 -3.39
C ARG A 330 -14.15 7.79 -3.93
N ALA A 331 -14.16 6.59 -4.53
CA ALA A 331 -15.39 5.97 -5.04
C ALA A 331 -16.39 5.63 -3.91
N GLN A 332 -15.91 5.16 -2.76
CA GLN A 332 -16.72 4.90 -1.57
C GLN A 332 -17.24 6.22 -0.96
N THR A 333 -16.42 7.27 -0.89
CA THR A 333 -16.86 8.62 -0.47
C THR A 333 -17.95 9.16 -1.39
N PHE A 334 -17.77 9.07 -2.71
CA PHE A 334 -18.77 9.42 -3.72
C PHE A 334 -20.07 8.64 -3.50
N LEU A 335 -20.02 7.32 -3.41
CA LEU A 335 -21.17 6.46 -3.14
C LEU A 335 -21.86 6.82 -1.81
N GLY A 336 -21.12 7.20 -0.77
CA GLY A 336 -21.69 7.64 0.52
C GLY A 336 -22.42 8.97 0.46
N ILE A 337 -21.91 9.94 -0.31
CA ILE A 337 -22.63 11.21 -0.57
C ILE A 337 -23.91 10.92 -1.36
N VAL A 338 -23.77 10.16 -2.45
CA VAL A 338 -24.85 9.74 -3.34
C VAL A 338 -25.95 8.99 -2.56
N TYR A 339 -25.63 7.95 -1.78
CA TYR A 339 -26.57 7.25 -0.90
C TYR A 339 -27.21 8.11 0.20
N SER A 340 -26.69 9.30 0.48
CA SER A 340 -27.25 10.27 1.45
C SER A 340 -28.13 11.36 0.81
N ARG A 341 -28.33 11.29 -0.51
CA ARG A 341 -29.01 12.32 -1.33
C ARG A 341 -29.97 11.77 -2.38
N ILE A 342 -29.75 10.57 -2.94
CA ILE A 342 -30.71 10.01 -3.91
C ILE A 342 -32.06 9.74 -3.21
N PRO A 343 -33.21 10.11 -3.82
CA PRO A 343 -34.54 9.67 -3.38
C PRO A 343 -34.74 8.14 -3.44
N SER A 344 -35.94 7.66 -3.09
CA SER A 344 -36.34 6.28 -3.37
C SER A 344 -36.38 5.95 -4.86
N ASP A 345 -36.63 6.96 -5.70
CA ASP A 345 -36.44 6.93 -7.16
C ASP A 345 -35.00 7.36 -7.50
N ILE A 346 -34.19 6.38 -7.89
CA ILE A 346 -32.78 6.60 -8.22
C ILE A 346 -32.62 7.27 -9.59
N ASP A 347 -33.44 6.87 -10.56
CA ASP A 347 -33.27 7.26 -11.97
C ASP A 347 -33.72 8.69 -12.25
N LYS A 348 -34.61 9.22 -11.40
CA LYS A 348 -34.94 10.66 -11.34
C LYS A 348 -33.82 11.48 -10.70
N GLY A 349 -33.23 11.01 -9.59
CA GLY A 349 -32.11 11.70 -8.93
C GLY A 349 -30.85 11.80 -9.81
N LEU A 350 -30.58 10.77 -10.62
CA LEU A 350 -29.45 10.70 -11.54
C LEU A 350 -29.49 11.72 -12.68
N LYS A 351 -30.66 12.30 -12.99
CA LYS A 351 -30.83 13.33 -14.03
C LYS A 351 -30.76 14.75 -13.49
N ASP A 352 -30.70 14.94 -12.17
CA ASP A 352 -30.64 16.26 -11.56
C ASP A 352 -29.20 16.82 -11.55
N ARG A 353 -28.97 17.85 -12.38
CA ARG A 353 -27.69 18.59 -12.39
C ARG A 353 -27.36 19.23 -11.04
N LYS A 354 -28.34 19.59 -10.20
CA LYS A 354 -28.11 20.13 -8.85
C LYS A 354 -27.51 19.05 -7.94
N MET A 355 -28.01 17.82 -8.02
CA MET A 355 -27.50 16.67 -7.27
C MET A 355 -26.06 16.33 -7.69
N LEU A 356 -25.76 16.31 -8.99
CA LEU A 356 -24.39 16.14 -9.49
C LEU A 356 -23.46 17.27 -9.01
N ALA A 357 -23.89 18.54 -9.13
CA ALA A 357 -23.10 19.70 -8.68
C ALA A 357 -22.85 19.68 -7.16
N GLU A 358 -23.82 19.24 -6.35
CA GLU A 358 -23.60 19.07 -4.91
C GLU A 358 -22.65 17.91 -4.60
N VAL A 359 -22.75 16.77 -5.30
CA VAL A 359 -21.81 15.64 -5.15
C VAL A 359 -20.39 16.07 -5.52
N VAL A 360 -20.22 16.84 -6.60
CA VAL A 360 -18.95 17.46 -7.02
C VAL A 360 -18.39 18.35 -5.91
N ARG A 361 -19.19 19.32 -5.45
CA ARG A 361 -18.81 20.27 -4.37
C ARG A 361 -18.44 19.56 -3.07
N LEU A 362 -19.23 18.57 -2.64
CA LEU A 362 -19.01 17.83 -1.40
C LEU A 362 -17.82 16.88 -1.47
N SER A 363 -17.54 16.27 -2.62
CA SER A 363 -16.45 15.28 -2.77
C SER A 363 -15.09 15.89 -3.14
N GLY A 364 -15.04 17.17 -3.50
CA GLY A 364 -13.82 17.81 -4.05
C GLY A 364 -13.36 17.21 -5.38
N MET A 365 -14.23 16.48 -6.10
CA MET A 365 -13.89 15.87 -7.39
C MET A 365 -14.08 16.85 -8.55
N LYS A 366 -13.23 16.76 -9.58
CA LYS A 366 -13.51 17.41 -10.88
C LYS A 366 -14.79 16.81 -11.47
N GLU A 367 -15.67 17.65 -12.03
CA GLU A 367 -17.00 17.27 -12.50
C GLU A 367 -16.98 16.01 -13.38
N GLY A 368 -16.20 15.99 -14.46
CA GLY A 368 -16.10 14.81 -15.35
C GLY A 368 -15.65 13.50 -14.67
N THR A 369 -15.03 13.55 -13.49
CA THR A 369 -14.75 12.36 -12.67
C THR A 369 -15.99 11.90 -11.89
N ALA A 370 -16.73 12.83 -11.29
CA ALA A 370 -18.01 12.55 -10.62
C ALA A 370 -19.06 12.05 -11.63
N THR A 371 -19.21 12.72 -12.78
CA THR A 371 -20.08 12.31 -13.88
C THR A 371 -19.72 10.91 -14.38
N LYS A 372 -18.43 10.58 -14.49
CA LYS A 372 -18.01 9.22 -14.85
C LYS A 372 -18.41 8.19 -13.78
N TYR A 373 -18.13 8.44 -12.51
CA TYR A 373 -18.53 7.52 -11.43
C TYR A 373 -20.06 7.37 -11.33
N LEU A 374 -20.82 8.42 -11.67
CA LEU A 374 -22.27 8.39 -11.75
C LEU A 374 -22.72 7.50 -12.93
N ALA A 375 -22.16 7.70 -14.13
CA ALA A 375 -22.46 6.90 -15.31
C ALA A 375 -22.07 5.42 -15.15
N ASP A 376 -20.90 5.14 -14.56
CA ASP A 376 -20.45 3.78 -14.22
C ASP A 376 -21.44 3.11 -13.23
N PHE A 377 -22.13 3.89 -12.36
CA PHE A 377 -23.18 3.44 -11.42
C PHE A 377 -24.53 3.21 -12.07
N VAL A 378 -24.98 4.08 -12.99
CA VAL A 378 -26.24 3.86 -13.75
C VAL A 378 -26.12 2.64 -14.66
N GLY A 379 -25.03 2.55 -15.44
CA GLY A 379 -24.84 1.46 -16.40
C GLY A 379 -24.81 0.09 -15.74
N GLY A 380 -24.16 -0.01 -14.58
CA GLY A 380 -24.12 -1.23 -13.77
C GLY A 380 -25.43 -1.59 -13.06
N ARG A 381 -26.45 -0.74 -13.12
CA ARG A 381 -27.80 -1.01 -12.59
C ARG A 381 -28.76 -1.42 -13.70
N ALA A 382 -28.64 -0.81 -14.87
CA ALA A 382 -29.46 -1.13 -16.05
C ALA A 382 -29.17 -2.52 -16.64
N GLY A 383 -27.97 -3.09 -16.44
CA GLY A 383 -27.58 -4.39 -17.03
C GLY A 383 -28.23 -5.64 -16.41
N GLY A 384 -28.75 -5.55 -15.18
CA GLY A 384 -29.37 -6.68 -14.48
C GLY A 384 -28.44 -7.87 -14.20
N ALA A 385 -29.03 -9.01 -13.78
CA ALA A 385 -28.28 -10.25 -13.50
C ALA A 385 -27.63 -10.85 -14.75
N LYS A 386 -28.28 -10.74 -15.91
CA LYS A 386 -27.80 -11.31 -17.18
C LYS A 386 -26.41 -10.80 -17.57
N LEU A 387 -26.13 -9.50 -17.39
CA LEU A 387 -24.78 -8.95 -17.64
C LEU A 387 -23.73 -9.34 -16.58
N LEU A 388 -24.12 -9.96 -15.45
CA LEU A 388 -23.18 -10.54 -14.49
C LEU A 388 -22.91 -12.02 -14.82
N GLU A 389 -23.94 -12.78 -15.23
CA GLU A 389 -23.81 -14.14 -15.78
C GLU A 389 -22.98 -14.14 -17.07
N ASP A 390 -23.37 -13.32 -18.07
CA ASP A 390 -22.64 -13.15 -19.33
C ASP A 390 -21.20 -12.70 -19.08
N PHE A 391 -20.95 -11.83 -18.08
CA PHE A 391 -19.59 -11.38 -17.76
C PHE A 391 -18.76 -12.45 -17.05
N ILE A 392 -19.35 -13.31 -16.21
CA ILE A 392 -18.62 -14.42 -15.56
C ILE A 392 -18.38 -15.57 -16.54
N GLY A 393 -19.34 -15.88 -17.42
CA GLY A 393 -19.17 -16.80 -18.54
C GLY A 393 -18.11 -16.30 -19.54
N ALA A 394 -18.11 -15.00 -19.84
CA ALA A 394 -17.06 -14.36 -20.62
C ALA A 394 -15.72 -14.36 -19.88
N TRP A 395 -15.66 -14.15 -18.57
CA TRP A 395 -14.41 -14.18 -17.78
C TRP A 395 -13.71 -15.55 -17.82
N PHE A 396 -14.46 -16.63 -18.03
CA PHE A 396 -13.92 -17.98 -18.28
C PHE A 396 -13.46 -18.22 -19.73
N LYS A 397 -13.82 -17.37 -20.69
CA LYS A 397 -13.48 -17.53 -22.13
C LYS A 397 -12.61 -16.41 -22.73
N LEU A 398 -12.59 -15.22 -22.13
CA LEU A 398 -11.93 -14.00 -22.59
C LEU A 398 -11.38 -13.21 -21.38
N GLY A 399 -10.07 -12.98 -21.37
CA GLY A 399 -9.34 -12.47 -20.19
C GLY A 399 -9.72 -11.05 -19.73
N SER A 400 -9.69 -10.82 -18.41
CA SER A 400 -10.18 -9.59 -17.77
C SER A 400 -9.37 -8.33 -18.10
N SER A 401 -10.00 -7.35 -18.76
CA SER A 401 -9.37 -6.07 -19.12
C SER A 401 -10.05 -4.81 -18.54
N SER A 402 -11.31 -4.87 -18.10
CA SER A 402 -12.02 -3.74 -17.47
C SER A 402 -12.14 -3.90 -15.95
N PHE A 403 -11.57 -2.97 -15.19
CA PHE A 403 -11.50 -3.02 -13.71
C PHE A 403 -11.97 -1.73 -13.02
N ARG A 404 -12.67 -0.83 -13.73
CA ARG A 404 -13.31 0.37 -13.13
C ARG A 404 -14.84 0.24 -13.03
N SER A 405 -15.48 -0.43 -13.99
CA SER A 405 -16.92 -0.71 -13.94
C SER A 405 -17.28 -1.72 -12.84
N CYS A 406 -16.59 -2.86 -12.77
CA CYS A 406 -16.99 -4.03 -11.97
C CYS A 406 -17.27 -3.75 -10.48
N TYR A 407 -16.47 -2.92 -9.81
CA TYR A 407 -16.67 -2.58 -8.39
C TYR A 407 -18.00 -1.87 -8.15
N VAL A 408 -18.39 -1.01 -9.09
CA VAL A 408 -19.60 -0.19 -9.03
C VAL A 408 -20.82 -1.00 -9.48
N TRP A 409 -20.64 -1.89 -10.47
CA TRP A 409 -21.70 -2.76 -11.00
C TRP A 409 -22.16 -3.81 -9.97
N TYR A 410 -21.23 -4.42 -9.23
CA TYR A 410 -21.57 -5.48 -8.27
C TYR A 410 -22.48 -5.02 -7.11
N LEU A 411 -22.36 -3.76 -6.70
CA LEU A 411 -23.16 -3.19 -5.59
C LEU A 411 -24.67 -3.15 -5.88
N ASN A 412 -25.09 -3.20 -7.15
CA ASN A 412 -26.49 -3.17 -7.53
C ASN A 412 -27.18 -4.54 -7.33
N PHE A 413 -26.51 -5.66 -7.65
CA PHE A 413 -27.08 -7.00 -7.53
C PHE A 413 -27.47 -7.35 -6.08
N ALA A 414 -26.61 -6.99 -5.13
CA ALA A 414 -26.86 -7.20 -3.70
C ALA A 414 -28.06 -6.40 -3.14
N PHE A 415 -28.54 -5.39 -3.85
CA PHE A 415 -29.65 -4.54 -3.41
C PHE A 415 -31.04 -5.13 -3.73
N ASP A 416 -31.15 -5.89 -4.82
CA ASP A 416 -32.43 -6.42 -5.33
C ASP A 416 -32.66 -7.90 -4.97
N GLY A 417 -31.57 -8.69 -4.86
CA GLY A 417 -31.63 -10.12 -4.53
C GLY A 417 -32.35 -10.44 -3.21
N HIS A 418 -32.37 -9.51 -2.26
CA HIS A 418 -33.03 -9.69 -0.96
C HIS A 418 -34.58 -9.69 -1.04
N ARG A 419 -35.17 -9.37 -2.21
CA ARG A 419 -36.63 -9.38 -2.46
C ARG A 419 -37.14 -10.57 -3.26
N ARG A 420 -36.27 -11.37 -3.91
CA ARG A 420 -36.68 -12.41 -4.88
C ARG A 420 -35.80 -13.67 -4.83
N MET A 421 -35.92 -14.47 -3.78
CA MET A 421 -35.51 -15.88 -3.83
C MET A 421 -36.53 -16.77 -3.11
N ASN A 422 -37.58 -17.19 -3.83
CA ASN A 422 -38.46 -18.26 -3.37
C ASN A 422 -39.19 -19.01 -4.52
N LYS A 423 -38.46 -19.50 -5.53
CA LYS A 423 -38.88 -20.64 -6.38
C LYS A 423 -37.76 -21.18 -7.31
N ARG A 424 -37.74 -22.52 -7.40
CA ARG A 424 -37.12 -23.40 -8.42
C ARG A 424 -35.58 -23.52 -8.49
N ALA A 425 -35.20 -24.73 -8.91
CA ALA A 425 -33.91 -25.30 -9.29
C ALA A 425 -34.23 -26.43 -10.31
N LEU A 426 -33.27 -27.31 -10.65
CA LEU A 426 -33.38 -28.45 -11.61
C LEU A 426 -33.39 -27.98 -13.09
N ASP A 427 -32.62 -28.50 -14.05
CA ASP A 427 -31.55 -29.55 -14.13
C ASP A 427 -30.40 -29.00 -15.06
N ALA A 428 -29.41 -29.71 -15.67
CA ALA A 428 -29.05 -31.13 -15.86
C ALA A 428 -27.53 -31.28 -16.18
N ASP A 429 -27.03 -32.51 -16.41
CA ASP A 429 -25.60 -32.88 -16.49
C ASP A 429 -24.99 -33.17 -17.90
N ASP A 430 -23.65 -33.23 -17.92
CA ASP A 430 -22.71 -34.13 -18.66
C ASP A 430 -22.70 -34.33 -20.20
N ILE A 431 -21.49 -34.18 -20.79
CA ILE A 431 -20.87 -35.03 -21.84
C ILE A 431 -19.33 -35.06 -21.64
N GLN A 432 -18.65 -36.17 -21.99
CA GLN A 432 -17.21 -36.45 -21.79
C GLN A 432 -16.51 -37.01 -23.07
N VAL A 433 -15.22 -37.43 -22.99
CA VAL A 433 -14.39 -38.14 -24.01
C VAL A 433 -13.87 -37.23 -25.17
N ALA A 434 -12.55 -36.96 -25.41
CA ALA A 434 -11.35 -37.76 -25.76
C ALA A 434 -11.27 -38.18 -27.27
N ALA A 435 -10.15 -38.50 -27.95
CA ALA A 435 -8.72 -38.71 -27.60
C ALA A 435 -7.79 -38.61 -28.86
N VAL A 436 -6.46 -38.86 -28.72
CA VAL A 436 -5.44 -39.29 -29.76
C VAL A 436 -5.23 -38.35 -31.00
N ALA A 437 -4.09 -37.68 -31.26
CA ALA A 437 -2.64 -37.96 -31.25
C ALA A 437 -2.03 -38.60 -32.53
N LYS A 438 -0.98 -37.97 -33.10
CA LYS A 438 0.08 -38.62 -33.92
C LYS A 438 1.36 -37.77 -34.03
N LYS A 439 2.46 -38.39 -34.49
CA LYS A 439 3.85 -37.87 -34.48
C LYS A 439 4.27 -37.31 -35.85
N SER A 440 5.34 -36.52 -35.87
CA SER A 440 6.42 -36.61 -36.88
C SER A 440 7.75 -36.03 -36.34
N LYS A 441 8.89 -36.54 -36.82
CA LYS A 441 10.25 -36.04 -36.54
C LYS A 441 10.84 -35.41 -37.81
N VAL A 442 11.66 -34.37 -37.66
CA VAL A 442 12.83 -34.13 -38.52
C VAL A 442 13.99 -33.67 -37.65
N ASN A 443 15.17 -34.27 -37.82
CA ASN A 443 16.44 -33.75 -37.31
C ASN A 443 17.18 -33.07 -38.46
N GLN A 444 17.69 -31.86 -38.24
CA GLN A 444 18.97 -31.42 -38.80
C GLN A 444 19.72 -30.67 -37.70
N GLY A 445 21.02 -30.92 -37.59
CA GLY A 445 21.90 -30.24 -36.64
C GLY A 445 23.00 -29.49 -37.39
N PHE A 446 23.48 -28.42 -36.78
CA PHE A 446 24.72 -27.77 -37.19
C PHE A 446 25.67 -27.71 -36.00
N ASN A 447 26.96 -27.96 -36.28
CA ASN A 447 28.03 -28.03 -35.32
C ASN A 447 29.06 -26.95 -35.66
N VAL A 448 29.36 -26.06 -34.72
CA VAL A 448 30.43 -25.06 -34.86
C VAL A 448 31.16 -24.99 -33.52
N GLN A 449 32.48 -25.12 -33.58
CA GLN A 449 33.36 -25.10 -32.40
C GLN A 449 33.47 -23.69 -31.82
N ALA A 450 33.51 -23.58 -30.49
CA ALA A 450 34.05 -22.41 -29.84
C ALA A 450 35.58 -22.54 -29.75
N SER A 451 36.31 -21.55 -30.28
CA SER A 451 37.77 -21.46 -30.12
C SER A 451 38.11 -20.64 -28.89
N ASP A 452 38.83 -21.24 -27.95
CA ASP A 452 39.27 -20.60 -26.71
C ASP A 452 40.42 -19.61 -26.98
N GLN A 453 40.38 -18.42 -26.37
CA GLN A 453 41.51 -17.50 -26.29
C GLN A 453 41.53 -16.78 -24.93
N THR A 454 42.25 -17.39 -24.00
CA THR A 454 42.69 -16.75 -22.76
C THR A 454 43.71 -15.65 -23.05
N VAL A 455 43.43 -14.42 -22.61
CA VAL A 455 44.42 -13.34 -22.53
C VAL A 455 44.81 -13.15 -21.07
N THR A 456 46.11 -13.23 -20.79
CA THR A 456 46.66 -13.16 -19.43
C THR A 456 46.72 -11.72 -18.89
N SER A 457 46.80 -11.63 -17.57
CA SER A 457 47.11 -10.43 -16.80
C SER A 457 48.29 -9.61 -17.35
N ASN A 458 48.17 -8.29 -17.25
CA ASN A 458 49.30 -7.38 -17.13
C ASN A 458 48.99 -6.37 -16.02
N ASP A 459 49.89 -6.24 -15.05
CA ASP A 459 49.74 -5.28 -13.95
C ASP A 459 50.02 -3.85 -14.42
N GLY A 460 49.16 -2.92 -13.99
CA GLY A 460 49.27 -1.50 -14.32
C GLY A 460 48.85 -0.64 -13.14
N HIS A 461 49.82 -0.20 -12.33
CA HIS A 461 49.61 0.74 -11.23
C HIS A 461 49.28 2.15 -11.77
N ASN A 462 48.02 2.36 -12.19
CA ASN A 462 47.51 3.71 -12.42
C ASN A 462 47.26 4.41 -11.09
N GLN A 463 47.73 5.65 -10.99
CA GLN A 463 47.42 6.54 -9.87
C GLN A 463 45.91 6.80 -9.84
N LEU A 464 45.28 6.57 -8.68
CA LEU A 464 43.85 6.82 -8.51
C LEU A 464 43.64 8.33 -8.34
N THR A 465 43.20 8.99 -9.41
CA THR A 465 42.77 10.40 -9.34
C THR A 465 41.59 10.54 -8.38
N SER A 466 41.62 11.59 -7.55
CA SER A 466 40.54 11.84 -6.57
C SER A 466 39.23 12.16 -7.28
N ILE A 467 38.22 11.33 -7.07
CA ILE A 467 36.88 11.49 -7.65
C ILE A 467 36.21 12.73 -7.01
N THR A 468 35.76 13.68 -7.84
CA THR A 468 35.07 14.91 -7.43
C THR A 468 33.58 14.87 -7.72
N GLU A 469 32.81 15.84 -7.23
CA GLU A 469 31.37 15.99 -7.52
C GLU A 469 31.10 16.14 -9.03
N GLU A 470 31.92 16.89 -9.76
CA GLU A 470 31.81 17.05 -11.22
C GLU A 470 32.07 15.72 -11.95
N SER A 471 33.06 14.94 -11.49
CA SER A 471 33.36 13.63 -12.08
C SER A 471 32.21 12.63 -11.84
N LEU A 472 31.56 12.66 -10.68
CA LEU A 472 30.34 11.88 -10.45
C LEU A 472 29.20 12.37 -11.34
N GLN A 473 29.03 13.68 -11.54
CA GLN A 473 28.01 14.20 -12.46
C GLN A 473 28.22 13.70 -13.90
N GLN A 474 29.47 13.62 -14.38
CA GLN A 474 29.83 13.01 -15.66
C GLN A 474 29.59 11.50 -15.69
N LEU A 475 29.79 10.79 -14.57
CA LEU A 475 29.48 9.36 -14.48
C LEU A 475 27.97 9.06 -14.60
N LEU A 476 27.10 10.03 -14.30
CA LEU A 476 25.64 9.90 -14.39
C LEU A 476 25.06 10.17 -15.80
N ASP A 477 25.86 10.59 -16.78
CA ASP A 477 25.46 10.64 -18.20
C ASP A 477 25.63 9.26 -18.87
N PHE A 478 24.55 8.79 -19.48
CA PHE A 478 24.45 7.49 -20.17
C PHE A 478 24.21 7.65 -21.68
N SER A 479 24.21 8.88 -22.23
CA SER A 479 23.93 9.18 -23.65
C SER A 479 24.85 8.42 -24.59
N HIS A 480 26.15 8.46 -24.31
CA HIS A 480 27.21 7.95 -25.17
C HIS A 480 27.44 6.42 -25.06
N LEU A 481 26.74 5.70 -24.18
CA LEU A 481 26.91 4.26 -24.02
C LEU A 481 26.06 3.49 -25.03
N SER A 482 26.70 2.70 -25.90
CA SER A 482 26.06 2.01 -27.03
C SER A 482 25.54 0.61 -26.71
N ASP A 483 26.09 -0.09 -25.72
CA ASP A 483 25.80 -1.51 -25.43
C ASP A 483 25.52 -1.82 -23.94
N GLU A 484 24.98 -3.01 -23.67
CA GLU A 484 24.63 -3.45 -22.31
C GLU A 484 25.85 -3.70 -21.40
N GLN A 485 27.01 -4.08 -21.94
CA GLN A 485 28.22 -4.34 -21.16
C GLN A 485 28.85 -3.03 -20.66
N CYS A 486 28.95 -2.00 -21.51
CA CYS A 486 29.36 -0.65 -21.11
C CYS A 486 28.39 -0.04 -20.08
N ILE A 487 27.08 -0.25 -20.24
CA ILE A 487 26.09 0.20 -19.25
C ILE A 487 26.26 -0.54 -17.91
N LYS A 488 26.47 -1.86 -17.92
CA LYS A 488 26.75 -2.62 -16.69
C LYS A 488 28.03 -2.12 -16.02
N ALA A 489 29.12 -1.94 -16.78
CA ALA A 489 30.37 -1.41 -16.25
C ALA A 489 30.19 -0.01 -15.65
N ARG A 490 29.37 0.86 -16.27
CA ARG A 490 29.02 2.17 -15.70
C ARG A 490 28.18 2.04 -14.42
N PHE A 491 27.24 1.10 -14.32
CA PHE A 491 26.53 0.80 -13.06
C PHE A 491 27.51 0.34 -11.97
N ASP A 492 28.46 -0.55 -12.27
CA ASP A 492 29.47 -0.99 -11.31
C ASP A 492 30.34 0.20 -10.83
N VAL A 493 30.82 1.07 -11.74
CA VAL A 493 31.61 2.27 -11.39
C VAL A 493 30.79 3.25 -10.54
N VAL A 494 29.56 3.58 -10.95
CA VAL A 494 28.69 4.51 -10.20
C VAL A 494 28.32 3.94 -8.82
N ALA A 495 28.14 2.62 -8.68
CA ALA A 495 27.93 1.96 -7.38
C ALA A 495 29.20 1.98 -6.51
N ASN A 496 30.36 1.71 -7.11
CA ASN A 496 31.70 2.20 -6.72
C ASN A 496 31.62 3.50 -5.92
N THR A 497 31.44 4.59 -6.66
CA THR A 497 31.51 5.96 -6.15
C THR A 497 30.44 6.27 -5.10
N LEU A 498 29.17 5.93 -5.36
CA LEU A 498 28.06 6.30 -4.47
C LEU A 498 28.03 5.56 -3.12
N LEU A 499 28.59 4.35 -3.03
CA LEU A 499 28.56 3.55 -1.79
C LEU A 499 29.86 3.65 -0.96
N ARG A 500 30.92 4.25 -1.52
CA ARG A 500 32.21 4.46 -0.85
C ARG A 500 32.51 5.93 -0.61
N ASP A 501 32.45 6.73 -1.67
CA ASP A 501 33.13 8.02 -1.72
C ASP A 501 32.16 9.19 -1.51
N PHE A 502 30.87 8.92 -1.32
CA PHE A 502 29.82 9.94 -1.20
C PHE A 502 28.86 9.69 -0.03
N HIS A 503 28.51 10.77 0.66
CA HIS A 503 27.43 10.82 1.63
C HIS A 503 26.25 11.61 1.08
N LEU A 504 25.05 11.22 1.49
CA LEU A 504 23.85 12.04 1.31
C LEU A 504 23.77 13.03 2.48
N VAL A 505 23.66 14.32 2.20
CA VAL A 505 23.59 15.38 3.22
C VAL A 505 22.29 16.16 3.08
N LEU A 506 21.57 16.26 4.20
CA LEU A 506 20.39 17.11 4.33
C LEU A 506 20.74 18.32 5.20
N LYS A 507 20.80 19.49 4.59
CA LYS A 507 20.90 20.79 5.27
C LYS A 507 19.51 21.33 5.54
N CYS A 508 19.27 21.76 6.77
CA CYS A 508 18.04 22.39 7.26
C CYS A 508 18.44 23.56 8.15
N GLU A 509 18.34 24.77 7.60
CA GLU A 509 18.84 26.02 8.20
C GLU A 509 20.32 25.86 8.58
N ASN A 510 20.64 25.96 9.87
CA ASN A 510 22.00 25.84 10.41
C ASN A 510 22.39 24.41 10.81
N VAL A 511 21.53 23.41 10.55
CA VAL A 511 21.74 22.00 10.92
C VAL A 511 21.98 21.16 9.67
N GLU A 512 23.11 20.44 9.63
CA GLU A 512 23.38 19.41 8.62
C GLU A 512 23.24 18.02 9.24
N THR A 513 22.55 17.11 8.55
CA THR A 513 22.51 15.69 8.87
C THR A 513 23.10 14.89 7.71
N GLU A 514 24.21 14.22 7.98
CA GLU A 514 24.89 13.34 7.02
C GLU A 514 24.39 11.90 7.13
N PHE A 515 24.35 11.22 5.98
CA PHE A 515 23.95 9.83 5.85
C PHE A 515 24.90 9.08 4.91
N GLN A 516 25.42 7.93 5.35
CA GLN A 516 26.11 7.00 4.48
C GLN A 516 25.10 6.21 3.64
N ILE A 517 25.36 6.03 2.35
CA ILE A 517 24.54 5.19 1.47
C ILE A 517 24.93 3.72 1.66
N LEU A 518 23.95 2.84 1.89
CA LEU A 518 24.18 1.39 2.11
C LEU A 518 23.59 0.50 1.01
N GLU A 519 22.56 0.94 0.31
CA GLU A 519 21.85 0.14 -0.70
C GLU A 519 21.21 1.04 -1.76
N LEU A 520 21.46 0.73 -3.03
CA LEU A 520 20.89 1.42 -4.20
C LEU A 520 20.47 0.44 -5.30
N GLU A 521 19.58 0.85 -6.21
CA GLU A 521 19.09 0.00 -7.31
C GLU A 521 18.89 0.80 -8.60
N PHE A 522 19.51 0.35 -9.70
CA PHE A 522 19.45 1.02 -11.00
C PHE A 522 18.23 0.61 -11.83
N TYR A 523 17.65 1.60 -12.51
CA TYR A 523 16.73 1.42 -13.64
C TYR A 523 17.14 2.34 -14.79
N LEU A 524 17.17 1.83 -16.02
CA LEU A 524 17.52 2.60 -17.21
C LEU A 524 16.72 2.15 -18.43
N GLN A 525 16.11 3.10 -19.13
CA GLN A 525 15.55 2.92 -20.45
C GLN A 525 16.37 3.72 -21.46
N LYS A 526 17.18 3.02 -22.28
CA LYS A 526 17.90 3.55 -23.44
C LYS A 526 17.55 2.74 -24.68
N ALA A 527 16.98 3.40 -25.69
CA ALA A 527 16.49 2.76 -26.91
C ALA A 527 17.59 2.00 -27.65
N GLY A 528 17.24 0.83 -28.22
CA GLY A 528 18.15 -0.01 -29.01
C GLY A 528 19.32 -0.63 -28.24
N CYS A 529 19.37 -0.48 -26.91
CA CYS A 529 20.57 -0.76 -26.11
C CYS A 529 20.23 -1.40 -24.75
N HIS A 530 19.44 -0.71 -23.92
CA HIS A 530 19.08 -1.16 -22.58
C HIS A 530 17.65 -0.74 -22.25
N GLU A 531 16.70 -1.50 -22.76
CA GLU A 531 15.27 -1.18 -22.60
C GLU A 531 14.70 -1.92 -21.40
N ASP A 532 14.97 -1.42 -20.18
CA ASP A 532 14.32 -1.91 -18.96
C ASP A 532 12.93 -1.27 -18.80
N PRO A 533 11.84 -2.05 -18.94
CA PRO A 533 10.48 -1.52 -18.93
C PRO A 533 9.90 -1.29 -17.53
N TYR A 534 10.68 -1.56 -16.49
CA TYR A 534 10.31 -1.28 -15.09
C TYR A 534 10.88 0.06 -14.60
N THR A 535 11.73 0.69 -15.41
CA THR A 535 12.13 2.09 -15.28
C THR A 535 10.89 3.00 -15.29
N HIS A 536 10.88 4.01 -14.41
CA HIS A 536 9.77 4.98 -14.33
C HIS A 536 9.59 5.79 -15.62
N GLY A 537 10.69 6.14 -16.30
CA GLY A 537 10.70 6.75 -17.63
C GLY A 537 10.15 8.18 -17.68
N GLY A 538 10.20 8.91 -16.56
CA GLY A 538 9.68 10.29 -16.48
C GLY A 538 10.42 11.26 -17.40
N GLU A 539 9.83 12.42 -17.70
CA GLU A 539 10.53 13.52 -18.39
C GLU A 539 11.68 14.07 -17.54
N GLU A 540 11.47 14.18 -16.23
CA GLU A 540 12.48 14.61 -15.24
C GLU A 540 13.71 13.68 -15.22
N GLN A 541 13.56 12.42 -15.62
CA GLN A 541 14.64 11.43 -15.67
C GLN A 541 15.48 11.50 -16.97
N LYS A 542 15.15 12.40 -17.91
CA LYS A 542 16.00 12.67 -19.09
C LYS A 542 17.32 13.36 -18.73
N ILE A 543 17.36 14.09 -17.61
CA ILE A 543 18.52 14.90 -17.20
C ILE A 543 19.19 14.20 -16.02
N CYS A 544 20.49 13.93 -16.10
CA CYS A 544 21.28 13.33 -15.03
C CYS A 544 21.48 14.27 -13.83
N GLY A 545 21.81 13.69 -12.67
CA GLY A 545 22.28 14.46 -11.50
C GLY A 545 21.21 15.26 -10.75
N ARG A 546 19.95 14.82 -10.79
CA ARG A 546 18.82 15.44 -10.08
C ARG A 546 18.09 14.44 -9.18
N TRP A 547 17.37 14.94 -8.18
CA TRP A 547 16.44 14.17 -7.37
C TRP A 547 15.12 13.95 -8.11
N TYR A 548 14.75 12.68 -8.27
CA TYR A 548 13.43 12.29 -8.78
C TYR A 548 12.64 11.53 -7.71
N PHE A 549 11.51 12.09 -7.28
CA PHE A 549 10.57 11.42 -6.38
C PHE A 549 9.52 10.63 -7.17
N HIS A 550 9.29 9.37 -6.80
CA HIS A 550 8.44 8.44 -7.57
C HIS A 550 7.02 8.99 -7.77
N ARG A 551 6.60 9.14 -9.03
CA ARG A 551 5.23 9.54 -9.41
C ARG A 551 4.28 8.32 -9.51
N PRO A 552 2.96 8.47 -9.31
CA PRO A 552 1.98 7.39 -9.47
C PRO A 552 2.08 6.72 -10.85
N PRO A 553 1.85 5.40 -10.97
CA PRO A 553 1.95 4.72 -12.25
C PRO A 553 0.70 4.97 -13.10
N ARG A 554 0.88 5.22 -14.40
CA ARG A 554 -0.18 5.04 -15.39
C ARG A 554 -0.38 3.53 -15.58
N ARG A 555 -1.63 3.06 -15.70
CA ARG A 555 -1.85 1.65 -16.05
C ARG A 555 -1.49 1.46 -17.52
N SER A 556 -0.46 0.65 -17.77
CA SER A 556 -0.24 0.04 -19.08
C SER A 556 -1.22 -1.11 -19.30
N ALA A 557 -1.60 -1.35 -20.56
CA ALA A 557 -2.23 -2.61 -20.96
C ALA A 557 -1.18 -3.69 -21.31
N ASP A 558 0.01 -3.27 -21.70
CA ASP A 558 1.15 -4.13 -22.00
C ASP A 558 1.91 -4.53 -20.71
N SER A 559 2.10 -5.85 -20.53
CA SER A 559 2.87 -6.47 -19.44
C SER A 559 4.37 -6.17 -19.48
N ASN A 560 4.86 -5.72 -20.63
CA ASN A 560 6.23 -5.29 -20.91
C ASN A 560 6.42 -3.78 -20.78
N ARG A 561 5.55 -3.02 -20.08
CA ARG A 561 5.80 -1.60 -19.80
C ARG A 561 5.17 -1.06 -18.50
N SER A 562 5.96 -0.30 -17.74
CA SER A 562 5.55 0.37 -16.49
C SER A 562 5.56 1.89 -16.61
N ALA A 563 4.64 2.46 -17.40
CA ALA A 563 4.58 3.91 -17.60
C ALA A 563 4.27 4.68 -16.31
N THR A 564 5.03 5.74 -16.00
CA THR A 564 4.60 6.73 -14.99
C THR A 564 3.51 7.65 -15.51
N SER A 565 2.77 8.25 -14.58
CA SER A 565 1.75 9.25 -14.89
C SER A 565 2.38 10.64 -15.01
N LEU A 566 2.01 11.37 -16.07
CA LEU A 566 2.21 12.82 -16.24
C LEU A 566 1.25 13.58 -15.31
N THR A 567 1.33 13.31 -14.01
CA THR A 567 0.55 14.01 -12.97
C THR A 567 1.49 14.64 -11.98
N ASP A 568 1.14 15.84 -11.55
CA ASP A 568 1.97 16.76 -10.77
C ASP A 568 2.22 16.25 -9.34
N TYR A 569 1.41 15.28 -8.89
CA TYR A 569 1.44 14.70 -7.56
C TYR A 569 2.48 13.57 -7.41
N TYR A 570 3.37 13.71 -6.43
CA TYR A 570 4.27 12.66 -5.94
C TYR A 570 3.50 11.52 -5.24
N ARG A 571 4.11 10.32 -5.10
CA ARG A 571 3.51 9.22 -4.32
C ARG A 571 3.51 9.51 -2.82
N GLY A 572 2.52 8.97 -2.11
CA GLY A 572 2.45 8.96 -0.64
C GLY A 572 2.58 7.55 -0.03
N GLY A 573 2.64 7.50 1.30
CA GLY A 573 2.68 6.25 2.09
C GLY A 573 3.87 5.33 1.75
N SER A 574 3.72 4.02 1.92
CA SER A 574 4.77 3.02 1.66
C SER A 574 5.07 2.76 0.17
N ARG A 575 4.81 3.74 -0.70
CA ARG A 575 5.13 3.70 -2.13
C ARG A 575 5.95 4.92 -2.58
N LYS A 576 6.40 5.75 -1.63
CA LYS A 576 7.45 6.75 -1.84
C LYS A 576 8.77 6.07 -2.18
N GLY A 577 9.57 6.76 -2.98
CA GLY A 577 10.94 6.41 -3.36
C GLY A 577 11.60 7.65 -3.97
N MET A 578 12.92 7.68 -3.95
CA MET A 578 13.73 8.80 -4.38
C MET A 578 14.94 8.26 -5.14
N ASP A 579 15.11 8.73 -6.37
CA ASP A 579 16.18 8.33 -7.27
C ASP A 579 17.15 9.51 -7.48
N VAL A 580 18.44 9.24 -7.63
CA VAL A 580 19.35 10.13 -8.38
C VAL A 580 19.12 9.82 -9.86
N THR A 581 18.85 10.83 -10.70
CA THR A 581 18.60 10.60 -12.12
C THR A 581 19.87 10.25 -12.89
N ILE A 582 19.74 9.28 -13.80
CA ILE A 582 20.71 8.96 -14.85
C ILE A 582 20.04 9.11 -16.20
N GLY A 583 20.68 9.79 -17.13
CA GLY A 583 20.03 10.28 -18.36
C GLY A 583 21.06 10.90 -19.29
N GLY A 584 20.67 11.95 -20.00
CA GLY A 584 21.60 12.83 -20.71
C GLY A 584 22.13 13.97 -19.84
N PRO A 585 23.12 14.73 -20.33
CA PRO A 585 23.73 15.82 -19.57
C PRO A 585 22.69 16.89 -19.22
N SER A 586 22.86 17.55 -18.06
CA SER A 586 22.09 18.75 -17.75
C SER A 586 22.50 19.87 -18.70
N PRO A 587 21.55 20.58 -19.36
CA PRO A 587 21.88 21.67 -20.28
C PRO A 587 22.47 22.87 -19.50
N SER A 588 23.79 22.92 -19.42
CA SER A 588 24.54 23.95 -18.72
C SER A 588 24.79 25.16 -19.63
N ILE A 589 24.14 26.28 -19.29
CA ILE A 589 24.59 27.64 -19.65
C ILE A 589 24.83 27.85 -21.16
N THR A 590 23.81 27.65 -21.98
CA THR A 590 23.71 28.32 -23.28
C THR A 590 22.28 28.81 -23.47
N THR A 591 22.08 30.12 -23.38
CA THR A 591 20.76 30.76 -23.32
C THR A 591 20.14 30.91 -24.71
N THR A 592 19.85 29.80 -25.39
CA THR A 592 18.99 29.82 -26.59
C THR A 592 17.54 30.07 -26.18
N SER A 593 17.19 31.35 -26.03
CA SER A 593 15.81 31.80 -25.87
C SER A 593 14.93 31.26 -27.01
N PRO A 594 13.67 30.85 -26.75
CA PRO A 594 12.74 30.41 -27.80
C PRO A 594 12.46 31.44 -28.90
N TYR A 595 12.87 32.70 -28.70
CA TYR A 595 12.66 33.81 -29.63
C TYR A 595 13.80 34.04 -30.64
N PHE A 596 14.94 33.34 -30.53
CA PHE A 596 16.06 33.49 -31.47
C PHE A 596 16.28 32.22 -32.31
N THR A 597 15.62 32.17 -33.47
CA THR A 597 16.04 31.29 -34.57
C THR A 597 17.44 31.71 -35.06
N PRO A 598 18.43 30.80 -35.15
CA PRO A 598 19.71 31.11 -35.75
C PRO A 598 19.55 31.47 -37.23
N SER A 599 19.97 32.66 -37.64
CA SER A 599 19.99 33.05 -39.05
C SER A 599 20.96 32.16 -39.84
N ALA A 600 20.44 31.43 -40.83
CA ALA A 600 21.26 30.62 -41.71
C ALA A 600 22.25 31.51 -42.47
N THR A 601 23.55 31.26 -42.30
CA THR A 601 24.60 31.90 -43.09
C THR A 601 25.08 30.90 -44.14
N THR A 602 24.70 31.12 -45.40
CA THR A 602 25.10 30.28 -46.53
C THR A 602 26.61 30.35 -46.77
N PRO A 603 27.22 29.26 -47.25
CA PRO A 603 27.72 29.31 -48.63
C PRO A 603 27.28 28.13 -49.51
N SER A 604 26.96 28.47 -50.76
CA SER A 604 27.20 27.67 -52.00
C SER A 604 26.86 26.17 -52.03
N ALA A 605 25.76 25.84 -52.72
CA ALA A 605 25.54 24.50 -53.31
C ALA A 605 26.40 24.32 -54.60
N PRO A 606 26.52 23.09 -55.14
CA PRO A 606 25.46 22.60 -56.04
C PRO A 606 25.13 21.09 -55.90
N GLY A 607 23.94 20.69 -56.39
CA GLY A 607 23.57 19.28 -56.61
C GLY A 607 22.27 18.84 -55.90
N PRO A 608 21.13 18.71 -56.62
CA PRO A 608 19.89 18.21 -56.04
C PRO A 608 19.79 16.67 -56.14
N SER A 609 19.59 15.99 -55.00
CA SER A 609 19.10 14.60 -54.98
C SER A 609 18.30 14.30 -53.70
N ASP A 610 17.08 13.80 -53.92
CA ASP A 610 16.19 13.00 -53.06
C ASP A 610 16.08 13.30 -51.55
N LEU A 611 15.11 14.16 -51.22
CA LEU A 611 14.53 14.28 -49.89
C LEU A 611 13.54 13.14 -49.59
N SER A 612 13.88 12.23 -48.66
CA SER A 612 12.95 11.76 -47.61
C SER A 612 13.54 10.68 -46.68
N SER A 613 14.52 11.06 -45.83
CA SER A 613 14.68 10.38 -44.54
C SER A 613 14.91 11.40 -43.41
N SER A 614 13.83 11.72 -42.71
CA SER A 614 13.91 12.46 -41.44
C SER A 614 14.52 11.53 -40.39
N GLN A 615 15.84 11.64 -40.17
CA GLN A 615 16.50 10.92 -39.07
C GLN A 615 15.95 11.44 -37.73
N GLU A 616 15.01 10.70 -37.14
CA GLU A 616 14.61 10.93 -35.75
C GLU A 616 15.83 10.72 -34.84
N LEU A 617 16.23 11.76 -34.11
CA LEU A 617 17.27 11.64 -33.10
C LEU A 617 16.86 10.57 -32.08
N PRO A 618 17.74 9.59 -31.76
CA PRO A 618 17.37 8.46 -30.91
C PRO A 618 16.92 8.95 -29.54
N PRO A 619 15.83 8.39 -28.96
CA PRO A 619 15.28 8.86 -27.70
C PRO A 619 16.32 8.90 -26.57
N LEU A 620 16.50 10.09 -25.97
CA LEU A 620 17.41 10.30 -24.85
C LEU A 620 17.21 9.25 -23.74
N PRO A 621 18.28 8.73 -23.13
CA PRO A 621 18.18 7.79 -22.03
C PRO A 621 17.43 8.39 -20.84
N ARG A 622 16.68 7.55 -20.15
CA ARG A 622 15.91 7.92 -18.95
C ARG A 622 16.14 6.88 -17.87
N GLY A 623 16.45 7.30 -16.64
CA GLY A 623 16.70 6.35 -15.58
C GLY A 623 16.83 6.96 -14.19
N GLY A 624 17.05 6.10 -13.22
CA GLY A 624 17.16 6.46 -11.82
C GLY A 624 17.95 5.44 -11.01
N ILE A 625 18.68 5.94 -10.04
CA ILE A 625 19.40 5.18 -9.01
C ILE A 625 18.59 5.34 -7.73
N LEU A 626 17.69 4.40 -7.48
CA LEU A 626 16.81 4.40 -6.31
C LEU A 626 17.63 4.19 -5.04
N LEU A 627 17.61 5.16 -4.13
CA LEU A 627 18.20 4.98 -2.80
C LEU A 627 17.27 4.11 -1.94
N ARG A 628 17.80 3.02 -1.41
CA ARG A 628 17.00 1.98 -0.73
C ARG A 628 17.26 1.88 0.77
N SER A 629 18.53 1.94 1.19
CA SER A 629 18.92 1.97 2.60
C SER A 629 20.06 2.96 2.81
N ILE A 630 19.97 3.73 3.89
CA ILE A 630 21.00 4.68 4.34
C ILE A 630 21.25 4.52 5.83
N ARG A 631 22.41 4.96 6.32
CA ARG A 631 22.74 5.04 7.75
C ARG A 631 22.91 6.50 8.14
N LYS A 632 22.06 7.01 9.05
CA LYS A 632 22.26 8.32 9.67
C LYS A 632 23.54 8.30 10.50
N LEU A 633 24.39 9.30 10.31
CA LEU A 633 25.65 9.47 11.03
C LEU A 633 25.49 10.34 12.28
N GLY A 634 26.54 10.41 13.10
CA GLY A 634 26.55 11.09 14.39
C GLY A 634 26.55 10.13 15.60
N PRO A 635 26.31 10.62 16.83
CA PRO A 635 26.57 9.89 18.07
C PRO A 635 25.63 8.70 18.36
N LYS A 636 24.56 8.54 17.57
CA LYS A 636 23.68 7.37 17.59
C LYS A 636 23.41 6.92 16.15
N PRO A 637 24.32 6.14 15.53
CA PRO A 637 24.15 5.69 14.15
C PRO A 637 22.88 4.86 13.98
N GLN A 638 22.11 5.12 12.93
CA GLN A 638 20.83 4.45 12.69
C GLN A 638 20.67 4.03 11.23
N VAL A 639 20.47 2.74 10.97
CA VAL A 639 20.14 2.23 9.64
C VAL A 639 18.64 2.42 9.35
N ILE A 640 18.35 2.98 8.19
CA ILE A 640 17.01 3.29 7.69
C ILE A 640 16.82 2.51 6.39
N SER A 641 16.11 1.38 6.46
CA SER A 641 15.95 0.46 5.33
C SER A 641 14.55 0.49 4.71
N GLY A 642 14.49 0.89 3.44
CA GLY A 642 13.30 0.95 2.61
C GLY A 642 13.11 2.36 2.02
N PRO A 643 12.96 2.52 0.68
CA PRO A 643 12.87 3.83 0.03
C PRO A 643 11.80 4.77 0.62
N SER A 644 10.67 4.24 1.09
CA SER A 644 9.64 5.09 1.69
C SER A 644 10.02 5.65 3.06
N LEU A 645 10.77 4.88 3.86
CA LEU A 645 11.25 5.31 5.18
C LEU A 645 12.40 6.30 5.07
N LEU A 646 13.24 6.15 4.03
CA LEU A 646 14.25 7.14 3.64
C LEU A 646 13.59 8.51 3.36
N VAL A 647 12.53 8.53 2.54
CA VAL A 647 11.78 9.76 2.25
C VAL A 647 11.05 10.30 3.50
N ASP A 648 10.50 9.44 4.36
CA ASP A 648 9.93 9.87 5.64
C ASP A 648 10.97 10.53 6.55
N GLN A 649 12.21 10.04 6.59
CA GLN A 649 13.28 10.66 7.39
C GLN A 649 13.65 12.07 6.88
N ILE A 650 13.67 12.27 5.56
CA ILE A 650 13.95 13.57 4.94
C ILE A 650 12.82 14.56 5.23
N LEU A 651 11.56 14.14 5.09
CA LEU A 651 10.38 14.96 5.42
C LEU A 651 10.36 15.34 6.91
N LEU A 652 10.66 14.39 7.79
CA LEU A 652 10.73 14.60 9.25
C LEU A 652 11.80 15.64 9.64
N LEU A 653 12.98 15.62 9.01
CA LEU A 653 14.08 16.53 9.34
C LEU A 653 13.93 17.92 8.70
N SER A 654 13.34 18.00 7.51
CA SER A 654 13.00 19.28 6.85
C SER A 654 11.75 19.97 7.41
N GLY A 655 11.02 19.28 8.29
CA GLY A 655 9.73 19.72 8.84
C GLY A 655 8.61 19.80 7.81
N ALA A 656 8.77 19.18 6.63
CA ALA A 656 7.81 19.26 5.54
C ALA A 656 6.72 18.19 5.66
N ALA A 657 5.45 18.57 5.57
CA ALA A 657 4.31 17.66 5.66
C ALA A 657 4.11 16.81 4.39
N SER A 658 4.76 17.17 3.27
CA SER A 658 4.70 16.40 2.03
C SER A 658 5.91 16.61 1.12
N ILE A 659 6.12 15.70 0.16
CA ILE A 659 7.14 15.85 -0.90
C ILE A 659 6.88 17.12 -1.74
N SER A 660 5.61 17.51 -1.93
CA SER A 660 5.28 18.73 -2.68
C SER A 660 5.71 20.00 -1.95
N GLU A 661 5.59 20.03 -0.62
CA GLU A 661 6.07 21.14 0.21
C GLU A 661 7.60 21.14 0.28
N LEU A 662 8.23 19.96 0.43
CA LEU A 662 9.68 19.83 0.40
C LEU A 662 10.28 20.38 -0.90
N VAL A 663 9.76 19.93 -2.04
CA VAL A 663 10.33 20.30 -3.35
C VAL A 663 9.92 21.70 -3.77
N GLU A 664 8.62 22.01 -3.81
CA GLU A 664 8.15 23.27 -4.40
C GLU A 664 8.24 24.47 -3.43
N THR A 665 8.34 24.24 -2.10
CA THR A 665 8.43 25.31 -1.09
C THR A 665 9.77 25.35 -0.36
N LYS A 666 10.24 24.24 0.23
CA LYS A 666 11.51 24.23 1.00
C LYS A 666 12.73 24.34 0.08
N TRP A 667 12.73 23.65 -1.07
CA TRP A 667 13.79 23.72 -2.09
C TRP A 667 13.49 24.73 -3.22
N ALA A 668 12.35 25.43 -3.18
CA ALA A 668 11.92 26.39 -4.20
C ALA A 668 11.92 25.85 -5.65
N GLY A 669 11.65 24.55 -5.83
CA GLY A 669 11.67 23.87 -7.12
C GLY A 669 13.04 23.34 -7.56
N GLU A 670 14.12 23.68 -6.85
CA GLU A 670 15.46 23.14 -7.12
C GLU A 670 15.53 21.65 -6.77
N ARG A 671 16.19 20.87 -7.63
CA ARG A 671 16.28 19.40 -7.57
C ARG A 671 17.67 18.87 -7.92
N THR A 672 18.70 19.70 -8.08
CA THR A 672 20.10 19.24 -8.22
C THR A 672 20.51 18.29 -7.09
N ALA A 673 21.26 17.24 -7.42
CA ALA A 673 21.90 16.37 -6.44
C ALA A 673 23.27 16.90 -5.98
N PHE A 674 23.78 17.97 -6.59
CA PHE A 674 25.14 18.50 -6.39
C PHE A 674 25.14 19.96 -5.92
N LEU A 675 26.11 20.32 -5.08
CA LEU A 675 26.26 21.70 -4.63
C LEU A 675 26.86 22.55 -5.75
N HIS A 676 26.09 23.50 -6.29
CA HIS A 676 26.66 24.49 -7.21
C HIS A 676 27.33 25.60 -6.39
N SER A 677 28.54 26.02 -6.80
CA SER A 677 29.21 27.19 -6.23
C SER A 677 28.27 28.39 -6.28
N ALA A 678 27.99 28.99 -5.12
CA ALA A 678 27.05 30.08 -5.01
C ALA A 678 27.55 31.30 -5.79
N ILE A 679 26.66 31.91 -6.57
CA ILE A 679 26.90 33.25 -7.12
C ILE A 679 27.06 34.20 -5.91
N PRO A 680 28.17 34.96 -5.78
CA PRO A 680 28.35 35.87 -4.66
C PRO A 680 27.19 36.86 -4.55
N GLY A 681 26.52 36.88 -3.39
CA GLY A 681 25.34 37.72 -3.14
C GLY A 681 23.98 37.04 -3.35
N ALA A 682 23.93 35.77 -3.77
CA ALA A 682 22.68 34.99 -3.77
C ALA A 682 22.47 34.26 -2.43
N ASP A 683 21.35 34.52 -1.76
CA ASP A 683 20.97 33.80 -0.53
C ASP A 683 20.85 32.30 -0.80
N ALA A 684 21.69 31.51 -0.14
CA ALA A 684 21.66 30.06 -0.29
C ALA A 684 20.38 29.48 0.35
N PRO A 685 19.55 28.71 -0.38
CA PRO A 685 18.33 28.12 0.16
C PRO A 685 18.56 27.38 1.48
N SER A 686 17.78 27.70 2.50
CA SER A 686 17.91 27.17 3.87
C SER A 686 17.73 25.65 3.94
N PHE A 687 17.04 25.04 2.97
CA PHE A 687 16.85 23.60 2.89
C PHE A 687 17.46 23.06 1.60
N LYS A 688 18.41 22.12 1.72
CA LYS A 688 19.06 21.46 0.57
C LYS A 688 19.31 19.98 0.87
N LEU A 689 19.15 19.15 -0.14
CA LEU A 689 19.59 17.75 -0.14
C LEU A 689 20.63 17.57 -1.24
N TYR A 690 21.82 17.08 -0.93
CA TYR A 690 22.91 16.94 -1.89
C TYR A 690 23.79 15.74 -1.59
N LEU A 691 24.55 15.30 -2.59
CA LEU A 691 25.63 14.34 -2.47
C LEU A 691 26.92 15.12 -2.18
N LYS A 692 27.61 14.75 -1.10
CA LYS A 692 28.87 15.37 -0.65
C LYS A 692 29.99 14.35 -0.80
N HIS A 693 31.09 14.69 -1.46
CA HIS A 693 32.26 13.82 -1.48
C HIS A 693 32.84 13.65 -0.07
N SER A 694 33.07 12.39 0.32
CA SER A 694 33.39 11.96 1.68
C SER A 694 34.22 10.66 1.59
N PRO A 695 35.54 10.74 1.31
CA PRO A 695 36.36 9.57 0.99
C PRO A 695 36.46 8.62 2.19
N HIS A 696 35.98 7.38 2.04
CA HIS A 696 36.01 6.35 3.08
C HIS A 696 37.04 5.25 2.80
N SER A 697 37.20 4.33 3.76
CA SER A 697 38.17 3.24 3.67
C SER A 697 38.00 2.42 2.37
N PRO A 698 39.08 2.25 1.56
CA PRO A 698 39.00 1.61 0.25
C PRO A 698 38.68 0.09 0.32
N SER A 699 38.72 -0.51 1.52
CA SER A 699 38.46 -1.94 1.73
C SER A 699 36.96 -2.33 1.74
N LEU A 700 36.04 -1.39 1.49
CA LEU A 700 34.60 -1.67 1.55
C LEU A 700 34.13 -2.54 0.36
N LYS A 701 33.97 -3.85 0.57
CA LYS A 701 33.44 -4.80 -0.42
C LYS A 701 31.96 -4.49 -0.71
N ILE A 702 31.66 -4.23 -1.98
CA ILE A 702 30.30 -4.06 -2.50
C ILE A 702 29.79 -5.39 -3.06
N TYR A 703 28.50 -5.61 -2.93
CA TYR A 703 27.78 -6.78 -3.42
C TYR A 703 26.70 -6.32 -4.42
N ASN A 704 26.40 -7.14 -5.43
CA ASN A 704 25.31 -6.88 -6.36
C ASN A 704 24.32 -8.05 -6.41
N SER A 705 23.03 -7.74 -6.59
CA SER A 705 21.91 -8.67 -6.39
C SER A 705 20.76 -8.40 -7.35
N PRO A 706 19.88 -9.40 -7.58
CA PRO A 706 18.58 -9.20 -8.20
C PRO A 706 17.79 -8.07 -7.56
N ARG A 707 17.07 -7.31 -8.40
CA ARG A 707 16.21 -6.18 -8.00
C ARG A 707 15.08 -6.58 -7.03
N ILE A 708 14.58 -5.63 -6.23
CA ILE A 708 13.46 -5.88 -5.30
C ILE A 708 12.18 -5.20 -5.78
N GLY A 709 11.12 -6.00 -5.96
CA GLY A 709 9.77 -5.52 -6.31
C GLY A 709 9.28 -5.94 -7.70
N LEU A 710 10.10 -6.69 -8.45
CA LEU A 710 9.68 -7.40 -9.65
C LEU A 710 9.39 -8.88 -9.33
N ASP A 711 8.40 -9.45 -10.01
CA ASP A 711 7.98 -10.84 -9.89
C ASP A 711 7.44 -11.35 -11.24
N LEU A 712 7.25 -12.68 -11.36
CA LEU A 712 6.74 -13.33 -12.58
C LEU A 712 5.21 -13.57 -12.55
N SER A 713 4.51 -13.09 -11.52
CA SER A 713 3.11 -13.44 -11.26
C SER A 713 2.06 -12.69 -12.10
N HIS A 714 2.50 -11.71 -12.89
CA HIS A 714 1.63 -10.89 -13.72
C HIS A 714 0.98 -11.76 -14.83
N PRO A 715 -0.35 -11.69 -15.07
CA PRO A 715 -1.04 -12.59 -15.99
C PRO A 715 -0.48 -12.63 -17.42
N GLY A 716 -0.02 -11.50 -17.95
CA GLY A 716 0.61 -11.41 -19.27
C GLY A 716 2.07 -11.89 -19.35
N THR A 717 2.62 -12.49 -18.29
CA THR A 717 3.97 -13.08 -18.33
C THR A 717 3.90 -14.41 -19.09
N THR A 718 4.56 -14.52 -20.23
CA THR A 718 4.72 -15.78 -20.96
C THR A 718 5.78 -16.68 -20.32
N GLY A 719 5.69 -18.00 -20.53
CA GLY A 719 6.60 -18.97 -19.94
C GLY A 719 7.97 -19.04 -20.64
N PRO A 720 8.94 -19.76 -20.05
CA PRO A 720 10.31 -19.89 -20.58
C PRO A 720 10.41 -20.51 -21.97
N GLU A 721 9.39 -21.25 -22.39
CA GLU A 721 9.21 -21.84 -23.73
C GLU A 721 8.96 -20.79 -24.81
N VAL A 722 8.40 -19.63 -24.48
CA VAL A 722 8.13 -18.55 -25.44
C VAL A 722 9.41 -17.73 -25.63
N LYS A 723 9.83 -17.55 -26.90
CA LYS A 723 10.97 -16.72 -27.30
C LYS A 723 10.50 -15.54 -28.15
N PRO A 724 11.10 -14.33 -28.01
CA PRO A 724 12.08 -13.95 -26.98
C PRO A 724 11.48 -14.04 -25.57
N LEU A 725 12.33 -14.32 -24.57
CA LEU A 725 11.88 -14.46 -23.18
C LEU A 725 11.18 -13.18 -22.69
N HIS A 726 10.05 -13.33 -21.99
CA HIS A 726 9.28 -12.21 -21.46
C HIS A 726 10.17 -11.27 -20.64
N SER A 727 9.98 -9.95 -20.81
CA SER A 727 10.72 -8.89 -20.12
C SER A 727 10.96 -9.16 -18.63
N ARG A 728 9.94 -9.61 -17.90
CA ARG A 728 10.02 -10.02 -16.49
C ARG A 728 11.07 -11.11 -16.23
N ILE A 729 11.14 -12.14 -17.05
CA ILE A 729 12.13 -13.23 -16.94
C ILE A 729 13.54 -12.68 -17.26
N ARG A 730 13.66 -11.80 -18.28
CA ARG A 730 14.93 -11.18 -18.68
C ARG A 730 15.52 -10.24 -17.62
N PHE A 731 14.69 -9.44 -16.94
CA PHE A 731 15.13 -8.37 -16.05
C PHE A 731 15.12 -8.70 -14.54
N LEU A 732 14.35 -9.70 -14.10
CA LEU A 732 14.34 -10.15 -12.70
C LEU A 732 15.71 -10.66 -12.18
N PRO A 733 16.51 -11.46 -12.93
CA PRO A 733 17.81 -11.94 -12.45
C PRO A 733 18.95 -10.91 -12.57
N LYS A 734 18.73 -9.81 -13.30
CA LYS A 734 19.76 -8.79 -13.55
C LYS A 734 20.20 -8.14 -12.23
N ARG A 735 21.51 -8.08 -12.00
CA ARG A 735 22.13 -7.70 -10.70
C ARG A 735 22.19 -6.17 -10.48
N TYR A 736 21.07 -5.46 -10.67
CA TYR A 736 21.05 -3.98 -10.64
C TYR A 736 20.93 -3.38 -9.23
N ARG A 737 20.77 -4.20 -8.18
CA ARG A 737 20.76 -3.74 -6.79
C ARG A 737 22.13 -3.93 -6.15
N TYR A 738 22.78 -2.83 -5.81
CA TYR A 738 24.12 -2.79 -5.20
C TYR A 738 24.03 -2.39 -3.73
N PHE A 739 24.89 -2.97 -2.89
CA PHE A 739 24.85 -2.73 -1.45
C PHE A 739 26.15 -3.05 -0.72
N THR A 740 26.28 -2.48 0.47
CA THR A 740 27.33 -2.75 1.48
C THR A 740 26.70 -3.38 2.72
N ASN A 741 27.52 -3.74 3.72
CA ASN A 741 27.10 -4.25 5.05
C ASN A 741 25.91 -5.26 5.04
N PRO A 742 25.99 -6.40 4.29
CA PRO A 742 24.87 -7.35 4.12
C PRO A 742 24.16 -7.80 5.40
N SER A 743 24.89 -7.96 6.51
CA SER A 743 24.38 -8.38 7.81
C SER A 743 23.41 -7.38 8.44
N GLU A 744 23.47 -6.09 8.07
CA GLU A 744 22.58 -5.03 8.56
C GLU A 744 21.31 -4.89 7.71
N LEU A 745 21.31 -5.39 6.46
CA LEU A 745 20.18 -5.31 5.52
C LEU A 745 19.13 -6.41 5.78
N VAL A 746 18.68 -6.47 7.03
CA VAL A 746 17.76 -7.51 7.57
C VAL A 746 16.30 -7.34 7.12
N ALA A 747 15.97 -6.21 6.49
CA ALA A 747 14.62 -5.79 6.12
C ALA A 747 14.13 -6.37 4.77
N ASN A 748 13.26 -5.63 4.07
CA ASN A 748 12.77 -5.99 2.74
C ASN A 748 13.95 -6.21 1.78
N GLY A 749 14.03 -7.39 1.14
CA GLY A 749 15.14 -7.73 0.26
C GLY A 749 16.18 -8.68 0.86
N ARG A 750 15.97 -9.21 2.07
CA ARG A 750 16.92 -10.13 2.72
C ARG A 750 17.29 -11.35 1.86
N THR A 751 16.37 -11.89 1.06
CA THR A 751 16.64 -13.03 0.14
C THR A 751 17.46 -12.62 -1.09
N GLN A 752 17.26 -11.40 -1.61
CA GLN A 752 18.08 -10.80 -2.68
C GLN A 752 19.49 -10.51 -2.17
N THR A 753 19.60 -9.99 -0.95
CA THR A 753 20.88 -9.77 -0.24
C THR A 753 21.64 -11.08 -0.06
N PHE A 754 20.96 -12.15 0.39
CA PHE A 754 21.52 -13.51 0.43
C PHE A 754 22.06 -13.96 -0.95
N LEU A 755 21.27 -13.81 -2.03
CA LEU A 755 21.72 -14.17 -3.37
C LEU A 755 22.94 -13.37 -3.83
N GLY A 756 23.01 -12.06 -3.54
CA GLY A 756 24.18 -11.24 -3.87
C GLY A 756 25.43 -11.61 -3.06
N VAL A 757 25.27 -11.98 -1.79
CA VAL A 757 26.37 -12.53 -0.97
C VAL A 757 26.83 -13.88 -1.53
N LEU A 758 25.91 -14.82 -1.79
CA LEU A 758 26.19 -16.12 -2.40
C LEU A 758 26.96 -15.97 -3.72
N TYR A 759 26.46 -15.13 -4.64
CA TYR A 759 27.10 -14.78 -5.91
C TYR A 759 28.49 -14.12 -5.79
N SER A 760 28.94 -13.77 -4.59
CA SER A 760 30.27 -13.19 -4.30
C SER A 760 31.19 -14.09 -3.47
N CYS A 761 30.73 -15.32 -3.18
CA CYS A 761 31.44 -16.36 -2.43
C CYS A 761 31.66 -17.64 -3.25
N ILE A 762 30.84 -17.86 -4.29
CA ILE A 762 30.93 -19.00 -5.20
C ILE A 762 31.81 -18.68 -6.43
N SER A 763 32.46 -19.70 -6.97
CA SER A 763 33.28 -19.60 -8.19
C SER A 763 32.42 -19.73 -9.47
N SER A 764 33.07 -19.76 -10.64
CA SER A 764 32.44 -20.04 -11.93
C SER A 764 31.80 -21.43 -12.01
N ASP A 765 32.33 -22.45 -11.33
CA ASP A 765 31.62 -23.71 -11.12
C ASP A 765 30.61 -23.54 -9.97
N LEU A 766 29.38 -23.24 -10.37
CA LEU A 766 28.26 -23.03 -9.46
C LEU A 766 27.84 -24.33 -8.74
N ASP A 767 27.88 -25.48 -9.39
CA ASP A 767 27.37 -26.76 -8.85
C ASP A 767 28.34 -27.44 -7.89
N GLN A 768 29.64 -27.18 -8.02
CA GLN A 768 30.63 -27.57 -7.03
C GLN A 768 30.71 -26.55 -5.88
N SER A 769 30.64 -25.24 -6.17
CA SER A 769 30.70 -24.19 -5.14
C SER A 769 29.53 -24.25 -4.16
N LEU A 770 28.33 -24.65 -4.59
CA LEU A 770 27.16 -24.82 -3.71
C LEU A 770 27.32 -25.97 -2.69
N LYS A 771 28.35 -26.81 -2.80
CA LYS A 771 28.68 -27.91 -1.86
C LYS A 771 29.87 -27.58 -0.94
N ASP A 772 30.61 -26.51 -1.20
CA ASP A 772 31.79 -26.16 -0.40
C ASP A 772 31.40 -25.57 0.96
N LYS A 773 31.87 -26.23 2.02
CA LYS A 773 31.67 -25.79 3.41
C LYS A 773 32.31 -24.43 3.69
N LYS A 774 33.41 -24.06 3.02
CA LYS A 774 34.04 -22.73 3.20
C LYS A 774 33.14 -21.62 2.61
N ALA A 775 32.65 -21.80 1.39
CA ALA A 775 31.66 -20.89 0.80
C ALA A 775 30.39 -20.77 1.66
N VAL A 776 29.86 -21.86 2.21
CA VAL A 776 28.71 -21.83 3.14
C VAL A 776 29.03 -20.99 4.40
N ALA A 777 30.18 -21.22 5.03
CA ALA A 777 30.60 -20.48 6.23
C ALA A 777 30.81 -18.98 5.96
N GLU A 778 31.38 -18.61 4.81
CA GLU A 778 31.54 -17.20 4.42
C GLU A 778 30.19 -16.53 4.12
N VAL A 779 29.24 -17.23 3.48
CA VAL A 779 27.87 -16.72 3.29
C VAL A 779 27.16 -16.52 4.64
N VAL A 780 27.32 -17.43 5.60
CA VAL A 780 26.83 -17.27 6.99
C VAL A 780 27.41 -16.01 7.63
N ARG A 781 28.74 -15.87 7.61
CA ARG A 781 29.48 -14.75 8.22
C ARG A 781 29.07 -13.40 7.63
N LEU A 782 29.01 -13.30 6.31
CA LEU A 782 28.70 -12.05 5.61
C LEU A 782 27.22 -11.65 5.72
N SER A 783 26.29 -12.62 5.66
CA SER A 783 24.85 -12.34 5.63
C SER A 783 24.18 -12.20 7.00
N GLY A 784 24.90 -12.51 8.09
CA GLY A 784 24.33 -12.50 9.45
C GLY A 784 23.15 -13.47 9.61
N MET A 785 23.15 -14.59 8.87
CA MET A 785 22.08 -15.58 8.90
C MET A 785 22.54 -16.88 9.58
N LYS A 786 21.65 -17.49 10.38
CA LYS A 786 21.92 -18.78 11.01
C LYS A 786 22.21 -19.85 9.95
N GLU A 787 23.22 -20.69 10.17
CA GLU A 787 23.72 -21.70 9.23
C GLU A 787 22.60 -22.55 8.60
N GLY A 788 21.75 -23.18 9.40
CA GLY A 788 20.62 -23.99 8.89
C GLY A 788 19.62 -23.22 8.00
N THR A 789 19.58 -21.89 8.05
CA THR A 789 18.84 -21.06 7.09
C THR A 789 19.61 -20.89 5.78
N VAL A 790 20.93 -20.64 5.84
CA VAL A 790 21.81 -20.59 4.66
C VAL A 790 21.80 -21.93 3.92
N THR A 791 22.01 -23.05 4.62
CA THR A 791 22.02 -24.40 4.02
C THR A 791 20.70 -24.73 3.33
N ARG A 792 19.56 -24.41 3.95
CA ARG A 792 18.23 -24.56 3.32
C ARG A 792 18.07 -23.66 2.09
N TYR A 793 18.53 -22.41 2.15
CA TYR A 793 18.43 -21.46 1.03
C TYR A 793 19.31 -21.87 -0.16
N ILE A 794 20.50 -22.42 0.11
CA ILE A 794 21.38 -23.05 -0.90
C ILE A 794 20.67 -24.25 -1.55
N ALA A 795 20.09 -25.15 -0.75
CA ALA A 795 19.35 -26.30 -1.26
C ALA A 795 18.11 -25.90 -2.08
N ASP A 796 17.36 -24.87 -1.66
CA ASP A 796 16.24 -24.31 -2.40
C ASP A 796 16.66 -23.75 -3.77
N TYR A 797 17.77 -23.00 -3.82
CA TYR A 797 18.32 -22.46 -5.06
C TYR A 797 18.83 -23.57 -6.01
N ALA A 798 19.54 -24.57 -5.47
CA ALA A 798 20.03 -25.71 -6.23
C ALA A 798 18.88 -26.56 -6.80
N ALA A 799 17.83 -26.84 -6.02
CA ALA A 799 16.62 -27.51 -6.49
C ALA A 799 15.88 -26.70 -7.57
N GLY A 800 15.96 -25.37 -7.50
CA GLY A 800 15.54 -24.47 -8.57
C GLY A 800 16.29 -24.74 -9.87
N ARG A 801 17.63 -24.67 -9.84
CA ARG A 801 18.49 -24.89 -11.03
C ARG A 801 18.28 -26.27 -11.64
N ALA A 802 18.27 -27.33 -10.82
CA ALA A 802 18.04 -28.71 -11.28
C ALA A 802 16.67 -28.91 -11.96
N GLY A 803 15.67 -28.07 -11.65
CA GLY A 803 14.35 -28.11 -12.29
C GLY A 803 14.18 -27.21 -13.52
N GLY A 804 15.08 -26.24 -13.72
CA GLY A 804 15.14 -25.35 -14.90
C GLY A 804 13.79 -24.79 -15.37
N ALA A 805 13.59 -24.74 -16.69
CA ALA A 805 12.37 -24.26 -17.33
C ALA A 805 11.07 -24.91 -16.80
N ARG A 806 11.10 -26.22 -16.46
CA ARG A 806 9.95 -26.96 -15.92
C ARG A 806 9.52 -26.40 -14.56
N THR A 807 10.48 -26.11 -13.69
CA THR A 807 10.22 -25.47 -12.39
C THR A 807 9.82 -24.01 -12.56
N LEU A 808 10.41 -23.28 -13.52
CA LEU A 808 10.06 -21.88 -13.73
C LEU A 808 8.61 -21.69 -14.19
N ALA A 809 8.08 -22.59 -15.03
CA ALA A 809 6.69 -22.56 -15.47
C ALA A 809 5.66 -22.63 -14.30
N GLY A 810 6.07 -23.16 -13.14
CA GLY A 810 5.26 -23.12 -11.91
C GLY A 810 5.15 -21.73 -11.27
N PHE A 811 6.09 -20.82 -11.57
CA PHE A 811 6.15 -19.46 -11.03
C PHE A 811 5.69 -18.36 -11.99
N VAL A 812 5.27 -18.71 -13.20
CA VAL A 812 4.82 -17.75 -14.23
C VAL A 812 3.31 -17.52 -14.16
N GLY A 813 2.87 -16.27 -14.35
CA GLY A 813 1.47 -15.89 -14.35
C GLY A 813 0.81 -16.08 -12.96
N PRO A 814 -0.53 -16.23 -12.87
CA PRO A 814 -1.23 -16.26 -11.59
C PRO A 814 -0.74 -17.35 -10.61
N LYS A 815 -0.12 -18.42 -11.11
CA LYS A 815 0.50 -19.50 -10.31
C LYS A 815 1.67 -19.00 -9.45
N GLY A 816 2.43 -18.01 -9.94
CA GLY A 816 3.54 -17.39 -9.22
C GLY A 816 3.15 -16.39 -8.12
N LYS A 817 1.85 -16.16 -7.88
CA LYS A 817 1.37 -15.13 -6.94
C LYS A 817 1.84 -15.42 -5.52
N GLY A 818 2.78 -14.62 -5.03
CA GLY A 818 3.41 -14.79 -3.71
C GLY A 818 4.76 -15.52 -3.73
N ALA A 819 5.24 -16.03 -4.87
CA ALA A 819 6.54 -16.71 -4.98
C ALA A 819 7.71 -15.82 -4.50
N ALA A 820 7.66 -14.51 -4.80
CA ALA A 820 8.63 -13.52 -4.34
C ALA A 820 8.46 -13.09 -2.86
N SER A 821 7.46 -13.60 -2.13
CA SER A 821 7.20 -13.27 -0.73
C SER A 821 7.64 -14.34 0.27
N SER A 822 7.90 -15.58 -0.18
CA SER A 822 8.57 -16.61 0.63
C SER A 822 10.00 -16.82 0.13
N PRO A 823 11.02 -16.87 1.01
CA PRO A 823 12.40 -17.08 0.58
C PRO A 823 12.62 -18.38 -0.20
N SER A 824 12.01 -19.49 0.22
CA SER A 824 12.17 -20.81 -0.41
C SER A 824 11.65 -20.83 -1.86
N THR A 825 10.44 -20.29 -2.07
CA THR A 825 9.85 -20.18 -3.41
C THR A 825 10.61 -19.19 -4.29
N TYR A 826 11.09 -18.08 -3.73
CA TYR A 826 11.90 -17.11 -4.47
C TYR A 826 13.23 -17.73 -4.91
N LEU A 827 13.92 -18.46 -4.04
CA LEU A 827 15.19 -19.10 -4.35
C LEU A 827 15.03 -20.21 -5.39
N LYS A 828 14.00 -21.05 -5.28
CA LYS A 828 13.64 -22.04 -6.32
C LYS A 828 13.36 -21.38 -7.67
N MET A 829 12.63 -20.26 -7.68
CA MET A 829 12.36 -19.49 -8.90
C MET A 829 13.65 -18.88 -9.47
N MET A 830 14.49 -18.23 -8.65
CA MET A 830 15.74 -17.61 -9.11
C MET A 830 16.75 -18.65 -9.61
N GLY A 831 16.80 -19.83 -8.99
CA GLY A 831 17.58 -20.97 -9.49
C GLY A 831 17.05 -21.47 -10.84
N ALA A 832 15.74 -21.63 -10.97
CA ALA A 832 15.13 -22.05 -12.23
C ALA A 832 15.35 -21.04 -13.38
N ILE A 833 15.48 -19.74 -13.08
CA ILE A 833 15.88 -18.70 -14.04
C ILE A 833 17.36 -18.79 -14.40
N SER A 834 18.26 -19.12 -13.46
CA SER A 834 19.71 -19.24 -13.72
C SER A 834 20.13 -20.59 -14.35
N ALA A 835 19.16 -21.32 -14.90
CA ALA A 835 19.34 -22.52 -15.71
C ALA A 835 18.55 -22.42 -17.05
N LEU A 836 18.37 -21.18 -17.55
CA LEU A 836 17.83 -20.82 -18.87
C LEU A 836 18.88 -20.15 -19.76
#